data_AF-A0A085LV07-F1
#
_entry.id   AF-A0A085LV07-F1
#
_cell.length_a   1.000
_cell.length_b   1.000
_cell.length_c   1.000
_cell.angle_alpha   90.00
_cell.angle_beta   90.00
_cell.angle_gamma   90.00
#
_symmetry.space_group_name_H-M   'P 1'
#
loop_
_entity.id
_entity.type
_entity.pdbx_description
1 polymer ?
#
loop_
_entity_poly.entity_id
_entity_poly.type
_entity_poly.pdbx_seq_one_letter_code
_entity_poly.pdbx_strand_id
1 'polypeptide(L)'
;MLPAESENEGSLPPSEDVHRKVSFSDDLFVKHSVDHVREVEKEIRRNTEAKREELRLMVGRRYRDIIEAADDLHTMHNIAEDALRQLEALRLSITRLQQYPAIPKFSLPLGAQLRSNVLAHFLADLCDMLSTLSAQPNWATLGWLFSLAVYVDSALIEFHGETPSKVRTIWRDVFASRSKLVEKCEQAFSPRLDADEVCQMLCCLVLLEKRPLEQLPSLFYSWCFKIFKGALLSTDLSFAEQIGECVTTWFRTIMLAHEIFYTDLNRVSLLARTLSSLHSCKPAEIDQYIAVQRRSHRQCLEELLVSFRPVDSISPSDALIVEALHRDTAAFLTKSLDAYTEDVGKILQSLDDLKSLVERRESIQAALAHVATNQKWTKACEELFGSDKDRIMGIFYMPISQRAEQVVKTIVKRVFEAASDFDHIPTDIDCLQATWAALNDQSELHIAQKLLCMPAEALKKCQFVDGEYKTMLDALDDFSTGYESFSQLLQEPLVAATVAAVQHFEERCRNVGSQSANVTAAVHCAKFCQGLLTCCDHFKSAFFVRSKHTSAWHKVTTVLNQLSELKYSEWILAVAAEVGSEVKENLHKQCDVRTQMENLLNYESVTIEDNQGVENSSSKMLVPCSLSRWAFRLLHRMSRMAAGVGIHSVPRHLVKQLSHTVITSVVEAIDLLLASEEKPSQLFVVQLLFDLQVLTMLLLDDQSTMMKKRCRQTISTLKGRVDAFDLELMTPRLKANVKQQTLRSITLFDAIVADGKCVTRQLNGAKYQPDDQSQMLMLNSQRCRFVKLPICDDWKMTIAGNKEGEANCPSFH
;
A
#
# COMPACT_ATOMS: atom_id res chain seq x y z
N MET A 1 54.20 -55.48 -22.42
CA MET A 1 52.96 -56.27 -22.38
C MET A 1 51.81 -55.29 -22.22
N LEU A 2 51.18 -54.95 -23.34
CA LEU A 2 49.95 -54.19 -23.44
C LEU A 2 48.87 -55.19 -23.89
N PRO A 3 47.67 -55.22 -23.30
CA PRO A 3 46.48 -55.61 -24.03
C PRO A 3 45.84 -54.36 -24.63
N ALA A 4 45.63 -54.43 -25.94
CA ALA A 4 44.87 -53.48 -26.73
C ALA A 4 43.38 -53.81 -26.60
N GLU A 5 42.55 -52.81 -26.31
CA GLU A 5 41.11 -52.84 -26.62
C GLU A 5 40.70 -51.51 -27.26
N SER A 6 40.76 -51.55 -28.60
CA SER A 6 39.89 -50.90 -29.58
C SER A 6 39.27 -49.54 -29.24
N GLU A 7 39.81 -48.51 -29.89
CA GLU A 7 39.08 -47.34 -30.34
C GLU A 7 37.86 -47.79 -31.15
N ASN A 8 36.66 -47.54 -30.64
CA ASN A 8 35.44 -47.59 -31.44
C ASN A 8 35.13 -46.15 -31.85
N GLU A 9 35.70 -45.74 -32.99
CA GLU A 9 35.25 -44.56 -33.71
C GLU A 9 33.74 -44.67 -33.90
N GLY A 10 32.99 -43.83 -33.19
CA GLY A 10 31.57 -43.63 -33.41
C GLY A 10 31.37 -43.01 -34.79
N SER A 11 31.31 -43.87 -35.80
CA SER A 11 30.75 -43.61 -37.11
C SER A 11 29.51 -42.73 -36.98
N LEU A 12 29.56 -41.56 -37.63
CA LEU A 12 28.36 -40.75 -37.88
C LEU A 12 27.26 -41.66 -38.43
N PRO A 13 26.04 -41.66 -37.86
CA PRO A 13 24.94 -42.32 -38.53
C PRO A 13 24.70 -41.58 -39.86
N PRO A 14 24.44 -42.33 -40.95
CA PRO A 14 24.23 -41.76 -42.27
C PRO A 14 23.02 -40.84 -42.23
N SER A 15 23.09 -39.78 -43.04
CA SER A 15 21.96 -38.93 -43.39
C SER A 15 20.91 -39.74 -44.16
N GLU A 16 20.21 -40.66 -43.49
CA GLU A 16 19.07 -41.36 -44.04
C GLU A 16 17.81 -40.48 -43.89
N ASP A 17 17.32 -40.06 -45.05
CA ASP A 17 15.89 -40.04 -45.37
C ASP A 17 15.00 -38.99 -44.69
N VAL A 18 15.39 -37.71 -44.75
CA VAL A 18 14.42 -36.60 -44.66
C VAL A 18 13.42 -36.65 -45.84
N HIS A 19 13.82 -37.19 -47.00
CA HIS A 19 12.94 -37.35 -48.16
C HIS A 19 11.87 -38.43 -48.02
N ARG A 20 12.02 -39.41 -47.12
CA ARG A 20 11.06 -40.51 -46.94
C ARG A 20 9.92 -40.19 -45.96
N LYS A 21 10.07 -39.13 -45.14
CA LYS A 21 9.00 -38.64 -44.26
C LYS A 21 7.93 -37.83 -44.99
N VAL A 22 8.29 -37.17 -46.10
CA VAL A 22 7.34 -36.40 -46.91
C VAL A 22 6.34 -37.34 -47.62
N SER A 23 6.79 -38.52 -48.07
CA SER A 23 5.90 -39.50 -48.71
C SER A 23 4.89 -40.15 -47.76
N PHE A 24 5.20 -40.24 -46.46
CA PHE A 24 4.28 -40.79 -45.46
C PHE A 24 3.06 -39.88 -45.24
N SER A 25 3.26 -38.56 -45.28
CA SER A 25 2.18 -37.59 -45.14
C SER A 25 1.22 -37.65 -46.32
N ASP A 26 1.75 -37.68 -47.54
CA ASP A 26 0.94 -37.73 -48.77
C ASP A 26 0.18 -39.06 -48.91
N ASP A 27 0.81 -40.19 -48.55
CA ASP A 27 0.14 -41.50 -48.51
C ASP A 27 -0.98 -41.59 -47.45
N LEU A 28 -0.84 -40.88 -46.33
CA LEU A 28 -1.83 -40.85 -45.24
C LEU A 28 -3.11 -40.14 -45.69
N PHE A 29 -2.98 -39.02 -46.42
CA PHE A 29 -4.09 -38.24 -46.94
C PHE A 29 -4.82 -38.92 -48.11
N VAL A 30 -4.14 -39.79 -48.87
CA VAL A 30 -4.74 -40.51 -50.01
C VAL A 30 -5.50 -41.77 -49.59
N LYS A 31 -5.06 -42.48 -48.53
CA LYS A 31 -5.59 -43.81 -48.17
C LYS A 31 -6.61 -43.82 -47.03
N HIS A 32 -6.71 -42.77 -46.21
CA HIS A 32 -7.51 -42.78 -44.97
C HIS A 32 -8.55 -41.66 -44.94
N SER A 33 -9.69 -41.90 -44.30
CA SER A 33 -10.73 -40.89 -44.14
C SER A 33 -10.29 -39.77 -43.19
N VAL A 34 -10.90 -38.58 -43.34
CA VAL A 34 -10.54 -37.37 -42.59
C VAL A 34 -10.56 -37.57 -41.06
N ASP A 35 -11.45 -38.42 -40.56
CA ASP A 35 -11.56 -38.71 -39.12
C ASP A 35 -10.37 -39.54 -38.61
N HIS A 36 -9.90 -40.51 -39.40
CA HIS A 36 -8.72 -41.31 -39.03
C HIS A 36 -7.43 -40.48 -39.09
N VAL A 37 -7.34 -39.54 -40.03
CA VAL A 37 -6.21 -38.60 -40.10
C VAL A 37 -6.18 -37.67 -38.89
N ARG A 38 -7.33 -37.21 -38.38
CA ARG A 38 -7.40 -36.42 -37.13
C ARG A 38 -7.01 -37.22 -35.89
N GLU A 39 -7.33 -38.51 -35.86
CA GLU A 39 -6.93 -39.39 -34.76
C GLU A 39 -5.42 -39.65 -34.76
N VAL A 40 -4.82 -39.87 -35.95
CA VAL A 40 -3.38 -39.96 -36.14
C VAL A 40 -2.67 -38.64 -35.81
N GLU A 41 -3.25 -37.48 -36.19
CA GLU A 41 -2.73 -36.16 -35.80
C GLU A 41 -2.70 -36.01 -34.27
N LYS A 42 -3.78 -36.39 -33.59
CA LYS A 42 -3.89 -36.32 -32.13
C LYS A 42 -2.86 -37.22 -31.44
N GLU A 43 -2.64 -38.42 -31.96
CA GLU A 43 -1.63 -39.36 -31.43
C GLU A 43 -0.19 -38.85 -31.68
N ILE A 44 0.09 -38.29 -32.85
CA ILE A 44 1.39 -37.67 -33.15
C ILE A 44 1.63 -36.46 -32.23
N ARG A 45 0.61 -35.63 -31.99
CA ARG A 45 0.71 -34.47 -31.09
C ARG A 45 0.98 -34.91 -29.67
N ARG A 46 0.26 -35.93 -29.18
CA ARG A 46 0.49 -36.56 -27.88
C ARG A 46 1.91 -37.13 -27.75
N ASN A 47 2.40 -37.85 -28.74
CA ASN A 47 3.77 -38.39 -28.74
C ASN A 47 4.84 -37.30 -28.82
N THR A 48 4.55 -36.20 -29.52
CA THR A 48 5.44 -35.04 -29.60
C THR A 48 5.53 -34.33 -28.25
N GLU A 49 4.40 -34.16 -27.55
CA GLU A 49 4.36 -33.60 -26.21
C GLU A 49 5.07 -34.51 -25.19
N ALA A 50 4.87 -35.83 -25.28
CA ALA A 50 5.57 -36.80 -24.43
C ALA A 50 7.09 -36.76 -24.63
N LYS A 51 7.58 -36.75 -25.87
CA LYS A 51 9.02 -36.62 -26.17
C LYS A 51 9.59 -35.26 -25.78
N ARG A 52 8.79 -34.19 -25.88
CA ARG A 52 9.20 -32.86 -25.43
C ARG A 52 9.41 -32.84 -23.92
N GLU A 53 8.53 -33.47 -23.16
CA GLU A 53 8.68 -33.58 -21.70
C GLU A 53 9.81 -34.53 -21.30
N GLU A 54 9.99 -35.65 -22.00
CA GLU A 54 11.12 -36.55 -21.80
C GLU A 54 12.48 -35.86 -22.06
N LEU A 55 12.58 -35.08 -23.15
CA LEU A 55 13.75 -34.26 -23.44
C LEU A 55 13.98 -33.21 -22.35
N ARG A 56 12.92 -32.57 -21.85
CA ARG A 56 13.02 -31.60 -20.75
C ARG A 56 13.57 -32.24 -19.49
N LEU A 57 13.13 -33.45 -19.15
CA LEU A 57 13.63 -34.21 -18.01
C LEU A 57 15.07 -34.70 -18.23
N MET A 58 15.41 -35.22 -19.40
CA MET A 58 16.75 -35.71 -19.72
C MET A 58 17.78 -34.59 -19.72
N VAL A 59 17.44 -33.45 -20.32
CA VAL A 59 18.29 -32.25 -20.36
C VAL A 59 18.38 -31.62 -18.97
N GLY A 60 17.27 -31.58 -18.22
CA GLY A 60 17.24 -31.10 -16.84
C GLY A 60 18.08 -31.95 -15.88
N ARG A 61 18.12 -33.27 -16.06
CA ARG A 61 19.02 -34.16 -15.31
C ARG A 61 20.48 -33.92 -15.69
N ARG A 62 20.83 -33.91 -16.98
CA ARG A 62 22.20 -33.63 -17.41
C ARG A 62 22.72 -32.27 -16.93
N TYR A 63 21.91 -31.21 -16.96
CA TYR A 63 22.33 -29.91 -16.43
C TYR A 63 22.54 -29.95 -14.91
N ARG A 64 21.69 -30.68 -14.17
CA ARG A 64 21.85 -30.86 -12.73
C ARG A 64 23.13 -31.63 -12.39
N ASP A 65 23.40 -32.72 -13.11
CA ASP A 65 24.60 -33.53 -12.90
C ASP A 65 25.87 -32.73 -13.23
N ILE A 66 25.83 -31.85 -14.25
CA ILE A 66 26.95 -30.95 -14.57
C ILE A 66 27.18 -29.91 -13.47
N ILE A 67 26.10 -29.35 -12.91
CA ILE A 67 26.20 -28.37 -11.82
C ILE A 67 26.73 -29.05 -10.56
N GLU A 68 26.24 -30.24 -10.22
CA GLU A 68 26.71 -31.02 -9.06
C GLU A 68 28.19 -31.40 -9.20
N ALA A 69 28.61 -31.84 -10.39
CA ALA A 69 30.03 -32.11 -10.67
C ALA A 69 30.90 -30.84 -10.60
N ALA A 70 30.35 -29.67 -10.95
CA ALA A 70 31.06 -28.40 -10.82
C ALA A 70 31.18 -27.95 -9.36
N ASP A 71 30.15 -28.16 -8.54
CA ASP A 71 30.18 -27.91 -7.09
C ASP A 71 31.16 -28.86 -6.39
N ASP A 72 31.20 -30.13 -6.79
CA ASP A 72 32.20 -31.09 -6.32
C ASP A 72 33.62 -30.66 -6.67
N LEU A 73 33.86 -30.16 -7.89
CA LEU A 73 35.15 -29.58 -8.28
C LEU A 73 35.51 -28.35 -7.44
N HIS A 74 34.54 -27.52 -7.10
CA HIS A 74 34.76 -26.35 -6.28
C HIS A 74 35.08 -26.71 -4.82
N THR A 75 34.37 -27.67 -4.23
CA THR A 75 34.67 -28.17 -2.88
C THR A 75 36.04 -28.86 -2.84
N MET A 76 36.38 -29.65 -3.87
CA MET A 76 37.72 -30.23 -4.02
C MET A 76 38.81 -29.16 -4.12
N HIS A 77 38.56 -28.07 -4.85
CA HIS A 77 39.49 -26.95 -4.95
C HIS A 77 39.72 -26.30 -3.58
N ASN A 78 38.66 -26.02 -2.84
CA ASN A 78 38.76 -25.41 -1.51
C ASN A 78 39.51 -26.30 -0.51
N ILE A 79 39.29 -27.62 -0.56
CA ILE A 79 40.03 -28.58 0.27
C ILE A 79 41.52 -28.59 -0.11
N ALA A 80 41.84 -28.55 -1.41
CA ALA A 80 43.22 -28.50 -1.88
C ALA A 80 43.92 -27.19 -1.47
N GLU A 81 43.21 -26.06 -1.51
CA GLU A 81 43.72 -24.76 -1.08
C GLU A 81 43.96 -24.73 0.43
N ASP A 82 43.04 -25.27 1.24
CA ASP A 82 43.23 -25.38 2.68
C ASP A 82 44.37 -26.32 3.05
N ALA A 83 44.53 -27.44 2.33
CA ALA A 83 45.68 -28.34 2.51
C ALA A 83 47.01 -27.63 2.17
N LEU A 84 47.04 -26.82 1.11
CA LEU A 84 48.19 -25.98 0.76
C LEU A 84 48.50 -24.96 1.86
N ARG A 85 47.49 -24.24 2.36
CA ARG A 85 47.66 -23.30 3.49
C ARG A 85 48.19 -23.99 4.74
N GLN A 86 47.71 -25.19 5.06
CA GLN A 86 48.21 -25.98 6.19
C GLN A 86 49.65 -26.43 5.98
N LEU A 87 50.04 -26.84 4.76
CA LEU A 87 51.42 -27.18 4.41
C LEU A 87 52.35 -25.96 4.47
N GLU A 88 51.87 -24.80 4.04
CA GLU A 88 52.61 -23.54 4.17
C GLU A 88 52.75 -23.10 5.63
N ALA A 89 51.70 -23.25 6.44
CA ALA A 89 51.75 -23.00 7.88
C ALA A 89 52.74 -23.96 8.57
N LEU A 90 52.74 -25.25 8.19
CA LEU A 90 53.73 -26.24 8.64
C LEU A 90 55.15 -25.87 8.20
N ARG A 91 55.32 -25.44 6.96
CA ARG A 91 56.62 -24.99 6.44
C ARG A 91 57.10 -23.77 7.22
N LEU A 92 56.25 -22.77 7.45
CA LEU A 92 56.59 -21.57 8.22
C LEU A 92 56.91 -21.91 9.68
N SER A 93 56.19 -22.85 10.30
CA SER A 93 56.49 -23.31 11.66
C SER A 93 57.80 -24.11 11.74
N ILE A 94 58.11 -24.96 10.75
CA ILE A 94 59.43 -25.62 10.64
C ILE A 94 60.54 -24.59 10.41
N THR A 95 60.29 -23.58 9.58
CA THR A 95 61.28 -22.52 9.30
C THR A 95 61.52 -21.66 10.54
N ARG A 96 60.47 -21.35 11.32
CA ARG A 96 60.58 -20.71 12.64
C ARG A 96 61.38 -21.57 13.63
N LEU A 97 61.15 -22.88 13.64
CA LEU A 97 61.94 -23.82 14.46
C LEU A 97 63.42 -23.88 14.03
N GLN A 98 63.71 -23.73 12.74
CA GLN A 98 65.08 -23.67 12.20
C GLN A 98 65.75 -22.30 12.39
N GLN A 99 64.98 -21.23 12.61
CA GLN A 99 65.48 -19.88 12.89
C GLN A 99 65.79 -19.63 14.37
N TYR A 100 65.42 -20.55 15.26
CA TYR A 100 66.01 -20.55 16.60
C TYR A 100 67.51 -20.85 16.45
N PRO A 101 68.42 -19.96 16.88
CA PRO A 101 69.83 -20.31 16.94
C PRO A 101 69.94 -21.52 17.85
N ALA A 102 70.74 -22.51 17.46
CA ALA A 102 71.19 -23.52 18.43
C ALA A 102 71.72 -22.75 19.64
N ILE A 103 71.01 -22.84 20.77
CA ILE A 103 71.30 -22.07 21.97
C ILE A 103 72.78 -22.31 22.31
N PRO A 104 73.63 -21.28 22.43
CA PRO A 104 74.98 -21.50 22.89
C PRO A 104 74.87 -22.07 24.30
N LYS A 105 75.35 -23.30 24.50
CA LYS A 105 75.47 -23.91 25.83
C LYS A 105 76.32 -22.98 26.70
N PHE A 106 75.65 -22.16 27.51
CA PHE A 106 76.27 -21.37 28.56
C PHE A 106 76.40 -22.25 29.80
N SER A 107 77.61 -22.68 30.08
CA SER A 107 77.98 -23.34 31.33
C SER A 107 78.47 -22.30 32.34
N LEU A 108 77.75 -22.12 33.48
CA LEU A 108 78.29 -21.96 34.85
C LEU A 108 77.15 -21.80 35.91
N PRO A 109 77.39 -21.90 37.25
CA PRO A 109 77.23 -23.10 38.07
C PRO A 109 76.16 -22.91 39.17
N LEU A 110 74.87 -22.97 38.84
CA LEU A 110 73.81 -23.23 39.81
C LEU A 110 73.08 -24.49 39.36
N GLY A 111 73.00 -25.50 40.22
CA GLY A 111 72.45 -26.81 39.87
C GLY A 111 71.07 -26.68 39.24
N ALA A 112 70.83 -27.40 38.13
CA ALA A 112 69.57 -27.39 37.39
C ALA A 112 68.33 -27.63 38.30
N GLN A 113 68.53 -28.41 39.37
CA GLN A 113 67.52 -28.69 40.41
C GLN A 113 67.14 -27.46 41.26
N LEU A 114 68.08 -26.54 41.51
CA LEU A 114 67.78 -25.33 42.30
C LEU A 114 66.93 -24.36 41.46
N ARG A 115 67.26 -24.20 40.17
CA ARG A 115 66.47 -23.38 39.24
C ARG A 115 65.07 -23.93 39.02
N SER A 116 64.90 -25.23 38.84
CA SER A 116 63.57 -25.86 38.72
C SER A 116 62.75 -25.70 40.01
N ASN A 117 63.38 -25.80 41.19
CA ASN A 117 62.69 -25.60 42.47
C ASN A 117 62.27 -24.15 42.71
N VAL A 118 63.11 -23.17 42.36
CA VAL A 118 62.76 -21.73 42.44
C VAL A 118 61.59 -21.42 41.49
N LEU A 119 61.64 -21.96 40.27
CA LEU A 119 60.57 -21.77 39.28
C LEU A 119 59.26 -22.43 39.69
N ALA A 120 59.30 -23.61 40.30
CA ALA A 120 58.11 -24.31 40.77
C ALA A 120 57.44 -23.61 41.97
N HIS A 121 58.23 -23.02 42.89
CA HIS A 121 57.68 -22.18 43.96
C HIS A 121 57.10 -20.88 43.40
N PHE A 122 57.79 -20.26 42.43
CA PHE A 122 57.28 -19.06 41.78
C PHE A 122 55.95 -19.32 41.05
N LEU A 123 55.80 -20.47 40.37
CA LEU A 123 54.55 -20.85 39.73
C LEU A 123 53.41 -21.05 40.74
N ALA A 124 53.70 -21.64 41.91
CA ALA A 124 52.71 -21.79 42.97
C ALA A 124 52.25 -20.43 43.53
N ASP A 125 53.19 -19.52 43.78
CA ASP A 125 52.89 -18.17 44.26
C ASP A 125 52.13 -17.34 43.20
N LEU A 126 52.42 -17.52 41.91
CA LEU A 126 51.66 -16.93 40.80
C LEU A 126 50.22 -17.47 40.73
N CYS A 127 50.02 -18.77 40.97
CA CYS A 127 48.69 -19.36 41.07
C CYS A 127 47.86 -18.76 42.22
N ASP A 128 48.49 -18.54 43.39
CA ASP A 128 47.84 -17.90 44.54
C ASP A 128 47.54 -16.41 44.27
N MET A 129 48.46 -15.69 43.64
CA MET A 129 48.24 -14.30 43.19
C MET A 129 47.11 -14.19 42.16
N LEU A 130 47.01 -15.13 41.21
CA LEU A 130 45.90 -15.18 40.25
C LEU A 130 44.56 -15.44 40.94
N SER A 131 44.53 -16.30 41.96
CA SER A 131 43.30 -16.60 42.71
C SER A 131 42.79 -15.40 43.52
N THR A 132 43.70 -14.62 44.12
CA THR A 132 43.38 -13.43 44.91
C THR A 132 42.98 -12.24 44.04
N LEU A 133 43.67 -12.04 42.91
CA LEU A 133 43.34 -10.98 41.95
C LEU A 133 42.10 -11.30 41.10
N SER A 134 41.66 -12.57 41.03
CA SER A 134 40.35 -12.92 40.46
C SER A 134 39.16 -12.31 41.22
N ALA A 135 39.39 -11.74 42.42
CA ALA A 135 38.38 -11.11 43.25
C ALA A 135 38.30 -9.57 43.11
N GLN A 136 39.29 -8.91 42.47
CA GLN A 136 39.28 -7.45 42.23
C GLN A 136 39.49 -7.12 40.74
N PRO A 137 38.80 -6.11 40.18
CA PRO A 137 38.75 -5.90 38.73
C PRO A 137 39.98 -5.10 38.22
N ASN A 138 41.16 -5.71 38.22
CA ASN A 138 42.29 -5.22 37.43
C ASN A 138 42.62 -6.24 36.33
N TRP A 139 41.96 -6.08 35.18
CA TRP A 139 41.99 -7.05 34.09
C TRP A 139 43.35 -7.12 33.39
N ALA A 140 44.04 -5.99 33.26
CA ALA A 140 45.34 -5.90 32.63
C ALA A 140 46.41 -6.69 33.40
N THR A 141 46.43 -6.55 34.74
CA THR A 141 47.38 -7.28 35.59
C THR A 141 47.07 -8.77 35.65
N LEU A 142 45.78 -9.15 35.61
CA LEU A 142 45.34 -10.54 35.57
C LEU A 142 45.82 -11.25 34.29
N GLY A 143 45.61 -10.63 33.14
CA GLY A 143 46.09 -11.15 31.85
C GLY A 143 47.61 -11.25 31.79
N TRP A 144 48.31 -10.24 32.34
CA TRP A 144 49.77 -10.23 32.40
C TRP A 144 50.31 -11.37 33.29
N LEU A 145 49.78 -11.54 34.51
CA LEU A 145 50.19 -12.60 35.43
C LEU A 145 49.93 -14.00 34.87
N PHE A 146 48.81 -14.19 34.16
CA PHE A 146 48.52 -15.45 33.49
C PHE A 146 49.52 -15.75 32.37
N SER A 147 49.83 -14.75 31.53
CA SER A 147 50.83 -14.91 30.47
C SER A 147 52.23 -15.21 31.01
N LEU A 148 52.60 -14.61 32.15
CA LEU A 148 53.85 -14.92 32.85
C LEU A 148 53.84 -16.35 33.40
N ALA A 149 52.75 -16.80 34.00
CA ALA A 149 52.64 -18.15 34.54
C ALA A 149 52.75 -19.24 33.44
N VAL A 150 52.19 -18.98 32.24
CA VAL A 150 52.36 -19.84 31.06
C VAL A 150 53.81 -19.88 30.58
N TYR A 151 54.52 -18.75 30.60
CA TYR A 151 55.94 -18.69 30.25
C TYR A 151 56.82 -19.43 31.26
N VAL A 152 56.53 -19.29 32.55
CA VAL A 152 57.23 -19.99 33.63
C VAL A 152 57.01 -21.50 33.54
N ASP A 153 55.80 -21.96 33.21
CA ASP A 153 55.51 -23.38 32.95
C ASP A 153 56.26 -23.90 31.72
N SER A 154 56.29 -23.12 30.63
CA SER A 154 57.04 -23.49 29.42
C SER A 154 58.55 -23.62 29.70
N ALA A 155 59.11 -22.68 30.46
CA ALA A 155 60.50 -22.74 30.92
C ALA A 155 60.74 -23.95 31.85
N LEU A 156 59.80 -24.27 32.75
CA LEU A 156 59.87 -25.45 33.62
C LEU A 156 59.88 -26.77 32.86
N ILE A 157 59.18 -26.86 31.72
CA ILE A 157 59.13 -28.05 30.86
C ILE A 157 60.47 -28.29 30.16
N GLU A 158 61.16 -27.22 29.73
CA GLU A 158 62.47 -27.32 29.07
C GLU A 158 63.59 -27.78 30.02
N PHE A 159 63.51 -27.42 31.31
CA PHE A 159 64.45 -27.90 32.33
C PHE A 159 64.03 -29.29 32.83
N HIS A 160 64.40 -30.35 32.10
CA HIS A 160 64.19 -31.76 32.47
C HIS A 160 64.73 -32.11 33.88
N GLY A 161 63.89 -31.91 34.90
CA GLY A 161 64.08 -32.37 36.27
C GLY A 161 62.73 -32.62 36.91
N GLU A 162 62.65 -33.57 37.85
CA GLU A 162 61.44 -33.97 38.57
C GLU A 162 60.74 -32.76 39.23
N THR A 163 59.83 -32.11 38.51
CA THR A 163 58.94 -31.13 39.12
C THR A 163 58.00 -31.86 40.10
N PRO A 164 57.76 -31.32 41.30
CA PRO A 164 56.79 -31.92 42.23
C PRO A 164 55.41 -32.01 41.58
N SER A 165 54.83 -33.22 41.51
CA SER A 165 53.53 -33.51 40.87
C SER A 165 52.39 -32.62 41.36
N LYS A 166 52.48 -32.12 42.61
CA LYS A 166 51.54 -31.18 43.22
C LYS A 166 51.45 -29.84 42.47
N VAL A 167 52.59 -29.29 42.02
CA VAL A 167 52.62 -28.01 41.29
C VAL A 167 52.00 -28.17 39.90
N ARG A 168 52.21 -29.31 39.24
CA ARG A 168 51.53 -29.62 37.96
C ARG A 168 50.02 -29.80 38.10
N THR A 169 49.53 -30.31 39.23
CA THR A 169 48.08 -30.40 39.49
C THR A 169 47.49 -29.01 39.72
N ILE A 170 48.12 -28.19 40.56
CA ILE A 170 47.68 -26.81 40.84
C ILE A 170 47.66 -25.98 39.56
N TRP A 171 48.71 -26.06 38.73
CA TRP A 171 48.74 -25.36 37.44
C TRP A 171 47.67 -25.87 36.47
N ARG A 172 47.38 -27.18 36.44
CA ARG A 172 46.31 -27.73 35.61
C ARG A 172 44.93 -27.16 36.00
N ASP A 173 44.69 -26.99 37.30
CA ASP A 173 43.45 -26.41 37.81
C ASP A 173 43.35 -24.90 37.51
N VAL A 174 44.47 -24.17 37.62
CA VAL A 174 44.54 -22.74 37.25
C VAL A 174 44.45 -22.54 35.74
N PHE A 175 45.07 -23.39 34.94
CA PHE A 175 44.93 -23.38 33.49
C PHE A 175 43.49 -23.73 33.06
N ALA A 176 42.84 -24.67 33.74
CA ALA A 176 41.42 -24.96 33.55
C ALA A 176 40.50 -23.79 33.97
N SER A 177 40.96 -22.92 34.89
CA SER A 177 40.22 -21.70 35.27
C SER A 177 40.21 -20.61 34.19
N ARG A 178 41.02 -20.74 33.13
CA ARG A 178 41.04 -19.83 31.97
C ARG A 178 39.66 -19.64 31.36
N SER A 179 38.89 -20.72 31.14
CA SER A 179 37.54 -20.62 30.57
C SER A 179 36.58 -19.85 31.49
N LYS A 180 36.68 -20.05 32.80
CA LYS A 180 35.91 -19.31 33.81
C LYS A 180 36.30 -17.83 33.86
N LEU A 181 37.58 -17.50 33.64
CA LEU A 181 38.04 -16.12 33.57
C LEU A 181 37.53 -15.40 32.32
N VAL A 182 37.49 -16.09 31.17
CA VAL A 182 36.87 -15.56 29.94
C VAL A 182 35.37 -15.33 30.14
N GLU A 183 34.67 -16.27 30.77
CA GLU A 183 33.24 -16.13 31.11
C GLU A 183 33.00 -14.96 32.09
N LYS A 184 33.87 -14.78 33.10
CA LYS A 184 33.82 -13.61 33.99
C LYS A 184 34.06 -12.30 33.24
N CYS A 185 34.97 -12.27 32.27
CA CYS A 185 35.18 -11.08 31.42
C CYS A 185 33.93 -10.78 30.59
N GLU A 186 33.27 -11.81 30.06
CA GLU A 186 32.02 -11.65 29.31
C GLU A 186 30.86 -11.17 30.20
N GLN A 187 30.73 -11.70 31.42
CA GLN A 187 29.69 -11.30 32.38
C GLN A 187 29.90 -9.89 32.95
N ALA A 188 31.16 -9.48 33.13
CA ALA A 188 31.50 -8.14 33.60
C ALA A 188 31.38 -7.08 32.50
N PHE A 189 31.36 -7.48 31.23
CA PHE A 189 31.33 -6.55 30.11
C PHE A 189 30.01 -5.77 30.06
N SER A 190 30.12 -4.45 29.99
CA SER A 190 28.99 -3.55 29.79
C SER A 190 29.42 -2.34 28.96
N PRO A 191 28.62 -1.89 27.98
CA PRO A 191 28.88 -0.67 27.22
C PRO A 191 28.76 0.60 28.07
N ARG A 192 28.49 0.47 29.38
CA ARG A 192 28.53 1.58 30.36
C ARG A 192 29.89 1.77 31.02
N LEU A 193 30.83 0.84 30.84
CA LEU A 193 32.20 0.92 31.36
C LEU A 193 33.04 1.93 30.57
N ASP A 194 34.11 2.41 31.20
CA ASP A 194 35.04 3.34 30.58
C ASP A 194 35.86 2.63 29.49
N ALA A 195 36.26 3.38 28.45
CA ALA A 195 37.04 2.85 27.33
C ALA A 195 38.35 2.18 27.79
N ASP A 196 38.97 2.70 28.85
CA ASP A 196 40.18 2.14 29.44
C ASP A 196 39.93 0.77 30.09
N GLU A 197 38.85 0.60 30.84
CA GLU A 197 38.50 -0.68 31.48
C GLU A 197 38.16 -1.75 30.44
N VAL A 198 37.37 -1.39 29.42
CA VAL A 198 37.04 -2.29 28.30
C VAL A 198 38.31 -2.67 27.52
N CYS A 199 39.20 -1.72 27.28
CA CYS A 199 40.47 -1.99 26.62
C CYS A 199 41.34 -2.97 27.45
N GLN A 200 41.39 -2.81 28.77
CA GLN A 200 42.10 -3.74 29.67
C GLN A 200 41.48 -5.14 29.66
N MET A 201 40.15 -5.25 29.60
CA MET A 201 39.45 -6.53 29.46
C MET A 201 39.78 -7.21 28.13
N LEU A 202 39.75 -6.48 27.02
CA LEU A 202 40.12 -6.99 25.70
C LEU A 202 41.59 -7.43 25.67
N CYS A 203 42.51 -6.67 26.27
CA CYS A 203 43.92 -7.06 26.41
C CYS A 203 44.08 -8.34 27.25
N CYS A 204 43.30 -8.49 28.32
CA CYS A 204 43.29 -9.71 29.13
C CYS A 204 42.88 -10.94 28.30
N LEU A 205 41.88 -10.81 27.43
CA LEU A 205 41.45 -11.91 26.55
C LEU A 205 42.50 -12.30 25.52
N VAL A 206 43.20 -11.32 24.94
CA VAL A 206 44.32 -11.56 24.01
C VAL A 206 45.40 -12.40 24.69
N LEU A 207 45.77 -12.03 25.92
CA LEU A 207 46.80 -12.69 26.70
C LEU A 207 46.38 -14.08 27.20
N LEU A 208 45.10 -14.24 27.57
CA LEU A 208 44.55 -15.53 28.01
C LEU A 208 44.46 -16.53 26.85
N GLU A 209 44.06 -16.08 25.66
CA GLU A 209 43.67 -16.97 24.58
C GLU A 209 44.63 -17.10 23.40
N LYS A 210 45.67 -16.26 23.30
CA LYS A 210 46.59 -16.19 22.14
C LYS A 210 45.84 -16.10 20.80
N ARG A 211 44.75 -15.33 20.74
CA ARG A 211 43.98 -15.09 19.51
C ARG A 211 44.64 -14.02 18.63
N PRO A 212 44.47 -14.07 17.30
CA PRO A 212 44.95 -13.00 16.42
C PRO A 212 44.20 -11.69 16.72
N LEU A 213 44.92 -10.56 16.70
CA LEU A 213 44.37 -9.24 17.00
C LEU A 213 43.21 -8.84 16.05
N GLU A 214 43.18 -9.41 14.85
CA GLU A 214 42.16 -9.20 13.82
C GLU A 214 40.76 -9.70 14.24
N GLN A 215 40.66 -10.63 15.19
CA GLN A 215 39.37 -11.17 15.65
C GLN A 215 38.79 -10.41 16.86
N LEU A 216 39.50 -9.43 17.41
CA LEU A 216 39.05 -8.67 18.58
C LEU A 216 37.81 -7.80 18.33
N PRO A 217 37.70 -7.08 17.19
CA PRO A 217 36.48 -6.33 16.89
C PRO A 217 35.26 -7.26 16.81
N SER A 218 35.41 -8.42 16.17
CA SER A 218 34.32 -9.41 16.06
C SER A 218 33.79 -9.90 17.41
N LEU A 219 34.68 -10.14 18.39
CA LEU A 219 34.29 -10.52 19.75
C LEU A 219 33.63 -9.37 20.50
N PHE A 220 34.21 -8.17 20.43
CA PHE A 220 33.63 -6.97 21.03
C PHE A 220 32.21 -6.71 20.53
N TYR A 221 31.99 -6.73 19.20
CA TYR A 221 30.67 -6.55 18.62
C TYR A 221 29.72 -7.68 18.97
N SER A 222 30.20 -8.92 19.14
CA SER A 222 29.36 -10.04 19.57
C SER A 222 28.81 -9.83 20.99
N TRP A 223 29.62 -9.32 21.92
CA TRP A 223 29.19 -9.01 23.28
C TRP A 223 28.26 -7.81 23.32
N CYS A 224 28.58 -6.76 22.56
CA CYS A 224 27.70 -5.60 22.41
C CYS A 224 26.34 -5.99 21.82
N PHE A 225 26.31 -6.88 20.83
CA PHE A 225 25.07 -7.36 20.23
C PHE A 225 24.21 -8.17 21.22
N LYS A 226 24.82 -8.99 22.08
CA LYS A 226 24.09 -9.70 23.15
C LYS A 226 23.42 -8.73 24.12
N ILE A 227 24.13 -7.68 24.53
CA ILE A 227 23.61 -6.66 25.45
C ILE A 227 22.53 -5.82 24.77
N PHE A 228 22.74 -5.42 23.51
CA PHE A 228 21.75 -4.73 22.70
C PHE A 228 20.46 -5.55 22.59
N LYS A 229 20.56 -6.84 22.29
CA LYS A 229 19.41 -7.75 22.22
C LYS A 229 18.74 -7.96 23.58
N GLY A 230 19.52 -7.97 24.66
CA GLY A 230 18.99 -8.02 26.03
C GLY A 230 18.14 -6.79 26.38
N ALA A 231 18.62 -5.60 26.05
CA ALA A 231 17.87 -4.35 26.20
C ALA A 231 16.61 -4.31 25.31
N LEU A 232 16.67 -4.93 24.12
CA LEU A 232 15.54 -5.00 23.21
C LEU A 232 14.48 -6.02 23.64
N LEU A 233 14.83 -7.02 24.45
CA LEU A 233 13.90 -8.07 24.91
C LEU A 233 13.43 -7.87 26.35
N SER A 234 13.85 -6.80 27.04
CA SER A 234 13.42 -6.53 28.41
C SER A 234 11.94 -6.15 28.44
N THR A 235 11.10 -7.03 28.98
CA THR A 235 9.65 -6.82 29.13
C THR A 235 9.27 -5.92 30.31
N ASP A 236 10.23 -5.63 31.19
CA ASP A 236 9.97 -4.96 32.48
C ASP A 236 9.98 -3.43 32.38
N LEU A 237 10.47 -2.88 31.26
CA LEU A 237 10.64 -1.45 31.03
C LEU A 237 9.54 -0.91 30.10
N SER A 238 9.22 0.38 30.24
CA SER A 238 8.35 1.05 29.26
C SER A 238 9.03 1.12 27.88
N PHE A 239 8.26 1.16 26.79
CA PHE A 239 8.83 1.25 25.44
C PHE A 239 9.82 2.43 25.27
N ALA A 240 9.56 3.56 25.92
CA ALA A 240 10.44 4.72 25.88
C ALA A 240 11.79 4.44 26.57
N GLU A 241 11.78 3.74 27.70
CA GLU A 241 12.99 3.31 28.41
C GLU A 241 13.72 2.20 27.65
N GLN A 242 13.00 1.21 27.15
CA GLN A 242 13.53 0.11 26.34
C GLN A 242 14.27 0.63 25.10
N ILE A 243 13.63 1.51 24.32
CA ILE A 243 14.29 2.15 23.18
C ILE A 243 15.40 3.08 23.62
N GLY A 244 15.20 3.86 24.68
CA GLY A 244 16.25 4.70 25.25
C GLY A 244 17.52 3.90 25.59
N GLU A 245 17.39 2.75 26.24
CA GLU A 245 18.51 1.85 26.54
C GLU A 245 19.10 1.20 25.29
N CYS A 246 18.28 0.75 24.33
CA CYS A 246 18.78 0.18 23.06
C CYS A 246 19.59 1.20 22.26
N VAL A 247 19.04 2.40 22.12
CA VAL A 247 19.65 3.49 21.36
C VAL A 247 20.94 3.93 22.04
N THR A 248 20.92 4.16 23.36
CA THR A 248 22.13 4.56 24.10
C THR A 248 23.21 3.48 24.12
N THR A 249 22.88 2.20 24.26
CA THR A 249 23.86 1.09 24.19
C THR A 249 24.48 0.98 22.81
N TRP A 250 23.68 1.11 21.76
CA TRP A 250 24.15 1.08 20.38
C TRP A 250 25.11 2.25 20.07
N PHE A 251 24.74 3.47 20.46
CA PHE A 251 25.61 4.63 20.27
C PHE A 251 26.90 4.54 21.08
N ARG A 252 26.84 4.09 22.34
CA ARG A 252 28.04 3.86 23.15
C ARG A 252 28.93 2.78 22.58
N THR A 253 28.37 1.72 21.99
CA THR A 253 29.14 0.66 21.32
C THR A 253 30.00 1.23 20.19
N ILE A 254 29.43 2.09 19.36
CA ILE A 254 30.16 2.73 18.25
C ILE A 254 31.21 3.70 18.77
N MET A 255 30.88 4.49 19.80
CA MET A 255 31.83 5.39 20.43
C MET A 255 33.02 4.65 21.07
N LEU A 256 32.76 3.53 21.76
CA LEU A 256 33.78 2.68 22.35
C LEU A 256 34.64 2.01 21.27
N ALA A 257 34.04 1.55 20.18
CA ALA A 257 34.79 0.98 19.07
C ALA A 257 35.73 2.01 18.42
N HIS A 258 35.25 3.25 18.26
CA HIS A 258 36.06 4.38 17.80
C HIS A 258 37.22 4.65 18.78
N GLU A 259 36.95 4.79 20.07
CA GLU A 259 37.98 5.12 21.08
C GLU A 259 39.00 3.98 21.31
N ILE A 260 38.62 2.72 21.14
CA ILE A 260 39.48 1.55 21.41
C ILE A 260 40.33 1.15 20.20
N PHE A 261 39.73 1.10 19.00
CA PHE A 261 40.34 0.49 17.82
C PHE A 261 40.78 1.49 16.75
N TYR A 262 40.20 2.69 16.68
CA TYR A 262 40.51 3.65 15.62
C TYR A 262 41.88 4.33 15.84
N THR A 263 42.63 4.49 14.76
CA THR A 263 43.96 5.13 14.73
C THR A 263 43.93 6.31 13.76
N ASP A 264 44.10 7.53 14.31
CA ASP A 264 44.41 8.70 13.49
C ASP A 264 45.88 8.69 13.09
N LEU A 265 46.23 9.36 11.98
CA LEU A 265 47.61 9.54 11.46
C LEU A 265 48.65 10.05 12.50
N ASN A 266 48.21 10.53 13.67
CA ASN A 266 49.06 10.98 14.78
C ASN A 266 48.73 10.33 16.15
N ARG A 267 47.79 9.37 16.24
CA ARG A 267 47.41 8.73 17.52
C ARG A 267 47.43 7.21 17.42
N VAL A 268 48.25 6.60 18.27
CA VAL A 268 48.24 5.16 18.55
C VAL A 268 46.90 4.82 19.22
N SER A 269 46.22 3.76 18.76
CA SER A 269 44.94 3.33 19.33
C SER A 269 45.08 3.05 20.82
N LEU A 270 44.00 3.19 21.59
CA LEU A 270 44.04 2.91 23.01
C LEU A 270 44.53 1.49 23.29
N LEU A 271 44.15 0.53 22.44
CA LEU A 271 44.60 -0.85 22.47
C LEU A 271 46.10 -1.01 22.19
N ALA A 272 46.64 -0.33 21.17
CA ALA A 272 48.07 -0.38 20.91
C ALA A 272 48.88 0.34 22.02
N ARG A 273 48.32 1.40 22.63
CA ARG A 273 48.92 2.10 23.76
C ARG A 273 48.95 1.22 25.03
N THR A 274 47.85 0.58 25.38
CA THR A 274 47.78 -0.32 26.55
C THR A 274 48.64 -1.56 26.35
N LEU A 275 48.63 -2.18 25.17
CA LEU A 275 49.55 -3.28 24.84
C LEU A 275 51.02 -2.85 24.88
N SER A 276 51.36 -1.64 24.43
CA SER A 276 52.73 -1.11 24.56
C SER A 276 53.10 -0.84 26.02
N SER A 277 52.17 -0.37 26.84
CA SER A 277 52.39 -0.15 28.27
C SER A 277 52.58 -1.45 29.05
N LEU A 278 51.93 -2.54 28.63
CA LEU A 278 52.13 -3.89 29.18
C LEU A 278 53.51 -4.49 28.83
N HIS A 279 54.16 -3.99 27.78
CA HIS A 279 55.55 -4.32 27.46
C HIS A 279 56.56 -3.51 28.26
N SER A 280 56.25 -2.26 28.61
CA SER A 280 57.18 -1.35 29.31
C SER A 280 57.07 -1.39 30.83
N CYS A 281 55.89 -1.68 31.39
CA CYS A 281 55.61 -1.57 32.82
C CYS A 281 55.32 -2.95 33.43
N LYS A 282 56.09 -3.31 34.45
CA LYS A 282 55.82 -4.48 35.30
C LYS A 282 54.68 -4.14 36.27
N PRO A 283 53.70 -5.04 36.52
CA PRO A 283 52.72 -4.82 37.56
C PRO A 283 53.39 -4.72 38.95
N ALA A 284 52.89 -3.81 39.78
CA ALA A 284 53.48 -3.48 41.09
C ALA A 284 53.53 -4.67 42.05
N GLU A 285 52.62 -5.62 41.89
CA GLU A 285 52.51 -6.86 42.66
C GLU A 285 53.75 -7.76 42.48
N ILE A 286 54.35 -7.77 41.28
CA ILE A 286 55.55 -8.56 40.99
C ILE A 286 56.82 -7.86 41.49
N ASP A 287 56.88 -6.53 41.38
CA ASP A 287 58.01 -5.77 41.93
C ASP A 287 58.07 -5.89 43.47
N GLN A 288 56.91 -5.92 44.13
CA GLN A 288 56.80 -6.21 45.56
C GLN A 288 57.22 -7.65 45.89
N TYR A 289 56.80 -8.63 45.09
CA TYR A 289 57.21 -10.03 45.26
C TYR A 289 58.73 -10.21 45.09
N ILE A 290 59.34 -9.65 44.05
CA ILE A 290 60.79 -9.72 43.78
C ILE A 290 61.60 -9.05 44.91
N ALA A 291 61.08 -7.98 45.50
CA ALA A 291 61.75 -7.27 46.59
C ALA A 291 61.89 -8.10 47.88
N VAL A 292 60.96 -9.03 48.14
CA VAL A 292 60.91 -9.89 49.33
C VAL A 292 61.78 -11.15 49.20
N GLN A 293 62.19 -11.53 47.98
CA GLN A 293 62.89 -12.78 47.72
C GLN A 293 64.42 -12.72 47.97
N ARG A 294 65.03 -13.89 48.23
CA ARG A 294 66.49 -14.03 48.46
C ARG A 294 67.30 -13.64 47.21
N ARG A 295 68.52 -13.11 47.40
CA ARG A 295 69.40 -12.61 46.30
C ARG A 295 69.56 -13.58 45.12
N SER A 296 69.69 -14.89 45.38
CA SER A 296 69.81 -15.92 44.34
C SER A 296 68.52 -16.20 43.58
N HIS A 297 67.36 -16.07 44.23
CA HIS A 297 66.05 -16.18 43.59
C HIS A 297 65.76 -14.93 42.76
N ARG A 298 66.18 -13.77 43.27
CA ARG A 298 66.05 -12.47 42.60
C ARG A 298 66.76 -12.42 41.25
N GLN A 299 68.02 -12.86 41.20
CA GLN A 299 68.80 -12.92 39.95
C GLN A 299 68.18 -13.85 38.91
N CYS A 300 67.69 -15.03 39.34
CA CYS A 300 67.02 -15.98 38.45
C CYS A 300 65.69 -15.45 37.90
N LEU A 301 64.90 -14.76 38.74
CA LEU A 301 63.63 -14.15 38.33
C LEU A 301 63.84 -12.92 37.45
N GLU A 302 64.85 -12.09 37.74
CA GLU A 302 65.20 -10.92 36.93
C GLU A 302 65.69 -11.33 35.53
N GLU A 303 66.47 -12.42 35.39
CA GLU A 303 66.89 -12.97 34.09
C GLU A 303 65.71 -13.52 33.26
N LEU A 304 64.71 -14.13 33.92
CA LEU A 304 63.50 -14.64 33.27
C LEU A 304 62.54 -13.52 32.84
N LEU A 305 62.45 -12.46 33.64
CA LEU A 305 61.61 -11.30 33.32
C LEU A 305 62.21 -10.42 32.23
N VAL A 306 63.54 -10.41 32.06
CA VAL A 306 64.20 -9.72 30.93
C VAL A 306 63.98 -10.47 29.61
N SER A 307 63.82 -11.79 29.65
CA SER A 307 63.51 -12.63 28.48
C SER A 307 62.02 -12.75 28.18
N PHE A 308 61.15 -12.47 29.16
CA PHE A 308 59.70 -12.53 28.99
C PHE A 308 59.16 -11.38 28.13
N ARG A 309 58.52 -11.74 27.02
CA ARG A 309 57.68 -10.82 26.24
C ARG A 309 56.26 -11.38 26.22
N PRO A 310 55.27 -10.65 26.78
CA PRO A 310 53.90 -11.14 26.83
C PRO A 310 53.25 -11.26 25.44
N VAL A 311 53.75 -10.55 24.42
CA VAL A 311 53.29 -10.65 23.02
C VAL A 311 54.48 -10.75 22.07
N ASP A 312 54.46 -11.75 21.17
CA ASP A 312 55.46 -11.94 20.13
C ASP A 312 55.26 -10.89 19.02
N SER A 313 56.09 -9.83 19.02
CA SER A 313 56.18 -8.79 17.97
C SER A 313 54.86 -8.12 17.56
N ILE A 314 54.57 -6.95 18.14
CA ILE A 314 53.58 -6.02 17.57
C ILE A 314 54.22 -5.38 16.33
N SER A 315 54.10 -6.01 15.17
CA SER A 315 54.02 -5.27 13.90
C SER A 315 52.55 -5.20 13.56
N PRO A 316 51.80 -4.21 14.08
CA PRO A 316 50.45 -4.03 13.62
C PRO A 316 50.62 -3.46 12.22
N SER A 317 50.28 -4.22 11.19
CA SER A 317 49.75 -3.54 10.02
C SER A 317 48.44 -2.92 10.51
N ASP A 318 48.50 -1.72 11.10
CA ASP A 318 47.34 -0.97 11.62
C ASP A 318 46.22 -0.93 10.57
N ALA A 319 46.59 -0.99 9.29
CA ALA A 319 45.70 -1.16 8.14
C ALA A 319 44.80 -2.41 8.22
N LEU A 320 45.29 -3.59 8.62
CA LEU A 320 44.47 -4.82 8.70
C LEU A 320 43.48 -4.77 9.87
N ILE A 321 43.84 -4.11 10.97
CA ILE A 321 42.95 -3.92 12.13
C ILE A 321 41.83 -2.95 11.76
N VAL A 322 42.17 -1.87 11.05
CA VAL A 322 41.19 -0.89 10.56
C VAL A 322 40.26 -1.51 9.51
N GLU A 323 40.77 -2.33 8.58
CA GLU A 323 39.95 -3.07 7.62
C GLU A 323 39.02 -4.09 8.30
N ALA A 324 39.51 -4.82 9.30
CA ALA A 324 38.68 -5.73 10.11
C ALA A 324 37.61 -4.96 10.90
N LEU A 325 37.96 -3.79 11.46
CA LEU A 325 37.03 -2.91 12.17
C LEU A 325 35.92 -2.41 11.24
N HIS A 326 36.24 -1.93 10.03
CA HIS A 326 35.24 -1.50 9.06
C HIS A 326 34.32 -2.65 8.60
N ARG A 327 34.87 -3.86 8.45
CA ARG A 327 34.07 -5.04 8.10
C ARG A 327 33.11 -5.43 9.23
N ASP A 328 33.61 -5.49 10.46
CA ASP A 328 32.84 -5.94 11.61
C ASP A 328 31.85 -4.87 12.10
N THR A 329 32.18 -3.59 11.98
CA THR A 329 31.23 -2.47 12.19
C THR A 329 30.06 -2.57 11.21
N ALA A 330 30.33 -2.75 9.92
CA ALA A 330 29.28 -2.92 8.90
C ALA A 330 28.41 -4.15 9.19
N ALA A 331 29.02 -5.29 9.54
CA ALA A 331 28.29 -6.50 9.91
C ALA A 331 27.43 -6.32 11.18
N PHE A 332 27.93 -5.60 12.18
CA PHE A 332 27.18 -5.25 13.39
C PHE A 332 26.02 -4.31 13.09
N LEU A 333 26.23 -3.29 12.25
CA LEU A 333 25.17 -2.37 11.82
C LEU A 333 24.03 -3.15 11.18
N THR A 334 24.29 -3.96 10.17
CA THR A 334 23.24 -4.73 9.48
C THR A 334 22.50 -5.64 10.47
N LYS A 335 23.24 -6.43 11.28
CA LYS A 335 22.61 -7.35 12.25
C LYS A 335 21.80 -6.65 13.34
N SER A 336 22.31 -5.55 13.90
CA SER A 336 21.62 -4.80 14.97
C SER A 336 20.38 -4.10 14.46
N LEU A 337 20.45 -3.52 13.26
CA LEU A 337 19.31 -2.86 12.62
C LEU A 337 18.25 -3.86 12.18
N ASP A 338 18.63 -5.01 11.60
CA ASP A 338 17.69 -6.08 11.25
C ASP A 338 16.95 -6.59 12.49
N ALA A 339 17.69 -6.90 13.58
CA ALA A 339 17.09 -7.32 14.85
C ALA A 339 16.16 -6.25 15.44
N TYR A 340 16.56 -4.98 15.40
CA TYR A 340 15.72 -3.86 15.81
C TYR A 340 14.42 -3.80 15.01
N THR A 341 14.51 -3.89 13.67
CA THR A 341 13.32 -3.81 12.82
C THR A 341 12.35 -4.97 13.04
N GLU A 342 12.86 -6.18 13.27
CA GLU A 342 12.04 -7.36 13.51
C GLU A 342 11.35 -7.30 14.88
N ASP A 343 12.10 -7.04 15.94
CA ASP A 343 11.58 -7.12 17.31
C ASP A 343 10.74 -5.89 17.69
N VAL A 344 11.14 -4.67 17.28
CA VAL A 344 10.26 -3.49 17.42
C VAL A 344 9.04 -3.66 16.52
N GLY A 345 9.19 -4.25 15.33
CA GLY A 345 8.07 -4.62 14.47
C GLY A 345 7.04 -5.49 15.20
N LYS A 346 7.47 -6.54 15.91
CA LYS A 346 6.59 -7.40 16.72
C LYS A 346 5.90 -6.64 17.86
N ILE A 347 6.60 -5.74 18.54
CA ILE A 347 6.01 -4.92 19.61
C ILE A 347 4.92 -4.01 19.05
N LEU A 348 5.19 -3.36 17.91
CA LEU A 348 4.28 -2.43 17.24
C LEU A 348 3.09 -3.12 16.54
N GLN A 349 3.18 -4.42 16.21
CA GLN A 349 2.07 -5.18 15.62
C GLN A 349 0.81 -5.19 16.50
N SER A 350 0.96 -5.02 17.81
CA SER A 350 -0.16 -4.96 18.76
C SER A 350 -0.95 -3.64 18.72
N LEU A 351 -0.42 -2.60 18.07
CA LEU A 351 -1.00 -1.26 18.06
C LEU A 351 -1.77 -0.99 16.77
N ASP A 352 -3.07 -0.78 16.86
CA ASP A 352 -3.96 -0.47 15.72
C ASP A 352 -4.29 1.03 15.59
N ASP A 353 -3.82 1.87 16.52
CA ASP A 353 -4.18 3.29 16.59
C ASP A 353 -3.03 4.22 16.19
N LEU A 354 -3.30 5.18 15.29
CA LEU A 354 -2.31 6.15 14.83
C LEU A 354 -1.76 7.04 15.96
N LYS A 355 -2.61 7.44 16.92
CA LYS A 355 -2.19 8.25 18.08
C LYS A 355 -1.14 7.55 18.93
N SER A 356 -1.33 6.26 19.19
CA SER A 356 -0.36 5.47 19.94
C SER A 356 0.97 5.36 19.20
N LEU A 357 0.95 5.28 17.87
CA LEU A 357 2.16 5.28 17.05
C LEU A 357 2.88 6.64 17.06
N VAL A 358 2.15 7.76 17.14
CA VAL A 358 2.75 9.10 17.30
C VAL A 358 3.49 9.19 18.64
N GLU A 359 2.88 8.77 19.75
CA GLU A 359 3.52 8.77 21.08
C GLU A 359 4.80 7.92 21.10
N ARG A 360 4.76 6.75 20.46
CA ARG A 360 5.91 5.85 20.31
C ARG A 360 7.01 6.48 19.45
N ARG A 361 6.65 7.20 18.38
CA ARG A 361 7.57 7.95 17.53
C ARG A 361 8.23 9.10 18.26
N GLU A 362 7.50 9.86 19.06
CA GLU A 362 8.05 10.91 19.93
C GLU A 362 9.06 10.34 20.93
N SER A 363 8.78 9.15 21.47
CA SER A 363 9.72 8.44 22.35
C SER A 363 11.04 8.10 21.64
N ILE A 364 10.98 7.62 20.40
CA ILE A 364 12.18 7.39 19.56
C ILE A 364 12.91 8.70 19.30
N GLN A 365 12.18 9.75 18.93
CA GLN A 365 12.76 11.06 18.65
C GLN A 365 13.47 11.65 19.86
N ALA A 366 12.90 11.54 21.06
CA ALA A 366 13.55 11.95 22.29
C ALA A 366 14.86 11.19 22.53
N ALA A 367 14.85 9.86 22.38
CA ALA A 367 16.04 9.02 22.54
C ALA A 367 17.15 9.39 21.54
N LEU A 368 16.80 9.63 20.28
CA LEU A 368 17.75 10.00 19.22
C LEU A 368 18.27 11.44 19.36
N ALA A 369 17.45 12.37 19.82
CA ALA A 369 17.83 13.77 20.04
C ALA A 369 18.96 13.89 21.08
N HIS A 370 18.90 13.09 22.15
CA HIS A 370 19.96 13.06 23.17
C HIS A 370 21.33 12.71 22.59
N VAL A 371 21.39 11.89 21.53
CA VAL A 371 22.67 11.48 20.94
C VAL A 371 23.13 12.38 19.81
N ALA A 372 22.20 12.96 19.04
CA ALA A 372 22.51 13.90 17.98
C ALA A 372 23.28 15.15 18.47
N THR A 373 23.18 15.50 19.76
CA THR A 373 23.88 16.64 20.39
C THR A 373 25.38 16.42 20.62
N ASN A 374 25.89 15.18 20.54
CA ASN A 374 27.28 14.89 20.84
C ASN A 374 28.21 15.20 19.65
N GLN A 375 29.17 16.13 19.83
CA GLN A 375 30.15 16.50 18.79
C GLN A 375 31.11 15.37 18.41
N LYS A 376 31.34 14.38 19.29
CA LYS A 376 32.18 13.21 18.96
C LYS A 376 31.48 12.23 18.03
N TRP A 377 30.14 12.22 18.03
CA TRP A 377 29.32 11.29 17.23
C TRP A 377 29.47 11.54 15.73
N THR A 378 29.44 12.80 15.29
CA THR A 378 29.57 13.15 13.87
C THR A 378 30.92 12.69 13.31
N LYS A 379 32.01 12.90 14.06
CA LYS A 379 33.35 12.46 13.68
C LYS A 379 33.47 10.94 13.63
N ALA A 380 33.01 10.24 14.66
CA ALA A 380 33.01 8.78 14.68
C ALA A 380 32.20 8.18 13.51
N CYS A 381 31.09 8.80 13.11
CA CYS A 381 30.31 8.36 11.96
C CYS A 381 30.98 8.61 10.61
N GLU A 382 31.60 9.78 10.43
CA GLU A 382 32.36 10.10 9.23
C GLU A 382 33.54 9.13 9.06
N GLU A 383 34.21 8.82 10.16
CA GLU A 383 35.42 8.00 10.20
C GLU A 383 35.13 6.49 10.13
N LEU A 384 34.00 6.00 10.67
CA LEU A 384 33.63 4.57 10.64
C LEU A 384 32.69 4.19 9.49
N PHE A 385 31.77 5.08 9.10
CA PHE A 385 30.66 4.76 8.19
C PHE A 385 30.64 5.58 6.89
N GLY A 386 31.42 6.66 6.79
CA GLY A 386 31.44 7.54 5.62
C GLY A 386 30.13 8.30 5.43
N SER A 387 30.03 9.51 5.99
CA SER A 387 28.97 10.53 5.78
C SER A 387 27.48 10.12 5.95
N ASP A 388 27.15 8.88 6.31
CA ASP A 388 25.77 8.34 6.34
C ASP A 388 25.03 8.54 7.70
N LYS A 389 25.27 9.66 8.40
CA LYS A 389 24.63 9.92 9.72
C LYS A 389 23.11 9.90 9.64
N ASP A 390 22.51 10.63 8.71
CA ASP A 390 21.04 10.77 8.64
C ASP A 390 20.36 9.49 8.13
N ARG A 391 21.08 8.71 7.30
CA ARG A 391 20.61 7.42 6.81
C ARG A 391 20.47 6.41 7.94
N ILE A 392 21.47 6.33 8.81
CA ILE A 392 21.47 5.46 9.99
C ILE A 392 20.34 5.85 10.96
N MET A 393 20.19 7.14 11.23
CA MET A 393 19.12 7.65 12.10
C MET A 393 17.73 7.37 11.51
N GLY A 394 17.59 7.41 10.19
CA GLY A 394 16.36 7.04 9.48
C GLY A 394 15.92 5.59 9.66
N ILE A 395 16.86 4.66 9.87
CA ILE A 395 16.55 3.22 10.01
C ILE A 395 15.81 2.93 11.32
N PHE A 396 16.10 3.67 12.40
CA PHE A 396 15.36 3.53 13.66
C PHE A 396 13.88 3.88 13.54
N TYR A 397 13.51 4.69 12.55
CA TYR A 397 12.12 5.06 12.29
C TYR A 397 11.39 4.10 11.34
N MET A 398 12.11 3.27 10.57
CA MET A 398 11.50 2.35 9.59
C MET A 398 10.39 1.44 10.16
N PRO A 399 10.53 0.83 11.35
CA PRO A 399 9.48 -0.05 11.90
C PRO A 399 8.17 0.70 12.17
N ILE A 400 8.27 1.95 12.64
CA ILE A 400 7.10 2.81 12.84
C ILE A 400 6.51 3.22 11.49
N SER A 401 7.32 3.57 10.48
CA SER A 401 6.80 3.89 9.13
C SER A 401 6.00 2.74 8.56
N GLN A 402 6.56 1.53 8.60
CA GLN A 402 5.94 0.33 8.03
C GLN A 402 4.63 -0.02 8.76
N ARG A 403 4.61 0.08 10.10
CA ARG A 403 3.38 -0.16 10.86
C ARG A 403 2.34 0.94 10.62
N ALA A 404 2.74 2.21 10.59
CA ALA A 404 1.84 3.32 10.30
C ALA A 404 1.20 3.17 8.91
N GLU A 405 1.96 2.77 7.89
CA GLU A 405 1.44 2.44 6.57
C GLU A 405 0.38 1.30 6.63
N GLN A 406 0.65 0.23 7.37
CA GLN A 406 -0.29 -0.89 7.53
C GLN A 406 -1.57 -0.46 8.26
N VAL A 407 -1.45 0.35 9.31
CA VAL A 407 -2.59 0.87 10.08
C VAL A 407 -3.43 1.79 9.21
N VAL A 408 -2.83 2.72 8.46
CA VAL A 408 -3.54 3.59 7.50
C VAL A 408 -4.30 2.74 6.48
N LYS A 409 -3.67 1.73 5.87
CA LYS A 409 -4.34 0.81 4.93
C LYS A 409 -5.55 0.11 5.57
N THR A 410 -5.41 -0.31 6.83
CA THR A 410 -6.46 -1.01 7.57
C THR A 410 -7.63 -0.09 7.93
N ILE A 411 -7.34 1.14 8.40
CA ILE A 411 -8.36 2.14 8.72
C ILE A 411 -9.14 2.52 7.45
N VAL A 412 -8.45 2.87 6.37
CA VAL A 412 -9.10 3.26 5.10
C VAL A 412 -10.01 2.13 4.58
N LYS A 413 -9.55 0.87 4.65
CA LYS A 413 -10.35 -0.29 4.27
C LYS A 413 -11.61 -0.43 5.13
N ARG A 414 -11.47 -0.32 6.47
CA ARG A 414 -12.58 -0.40 7.43
C ARG A 414 -13.62 0.71 7.20
N VAL A 415 -13.16 1.94 6.92
CA VAL A 415 -14.03 3.10 6.66
C VAL A 415 -14.91 2.85 5.44
N PHE A 416 -14.33 2.38 4.33
CA PHE A 416 -15.10 2.07 3.11
C PHE A 416 -15.93 0.78 3.24
N GLU A 417 -15.54 -0.17 4.10
CA GLU A 417 -16.38 -1.31 4.48
C GLU A 417 -17.64 -0.88 5.21
N ALA A 418 -17.52 -0.07 6.26
CA ALA A 418 -18.67 0.46 6.97
C ALA A 418 -19.56 1.35 6.07
N ALA A 419 -18.95 2.14 5.18
CA ALA A 419 -19.70 2.99 4.25
C ALA A 419 -20.52 2.19 3.22
N SER A 420 -20.05 0.99 2.84
CA SER A 420 -20.65 0.13 1.80
C SER A 420 -21.93 -0.62 2.21
N ASP A 421 -22.34 -0.58 3.48
CA ASP A 421 -23.56 -1.25 3.95
C ASP A 421 -24.82 -0.42 3.61
N PHE A 422 -25.56 -0.80 2.57
CA PHE A 422 -26.80 -0.14 2.13
C PHE A 422 -28.08 -0.96 2.44
N ASP A 423 -27.99 -1.97 3.31
CA ASP A 423 -29.10 -2.93 3.50
C ASP A 423 -30.24 -2.37 4.39
N HIS A 424 -29.95 -1.39 5.24
CA HIS A 424 -30.87 -0.85 6.25
C HIS A 424 -31.59 0.44 5.81
N ILE A 425 -31.73 0.69 4.51
CA ILE A 425 -32.25 1.97 3.99
C ILE A 425 -33.78 1.93 3.88
N PRO A 426 -34.49 3.00 4.30
CA PRO A 426 -35.94 3.10 4.14
C PRO A 426 -36.40 2.90 2.69
N THR A 427 -37.55 2.26 2.53
CA THR A 427 -38.17 2.03 1.21
C THR A 427 -38.76 3.30 0.59
N ASP A 428 -38.95 4.36 1.37
CA ASP A 428 -39.53 5.61 0.91
C ASP A 428 -38.44 6.58 0.42
N ILE A 429 -38.50 6.92 -0.88
CA ILE A 429 -37.61 7.90 -1.50
C ILE A 429 -38.24 9.30 -1.37
N ASP A 430 -37.94 10.01 -0.28
CA ASP A 430 -38.23 11.45 -0.19
C ASP A 430 -36.98 12.26 0.19
N CYS A 431 -36.04 12.33 -0.75
CA CYS A 431 -34.84 13.16 -0.59
C CYS A 431 -35.17 14.65 -0.54
N LEU A 432 -36.34 15.08 -1.04
CA LEU A 432 -36.80 16.47 -0.96
C LEU A 432 -37.29 16.79 0.44
N GLN A 433 -38.19 16.00 1.05
CA GLN A 433 -38.65 16.28 2.41
C GLN A 433 -37.48 16.36 3.40
N ALA A 434 -36.44 15.53 3.22
CA ALA A 434 -35.21 15.61 3.99
C ALA A 434 -34.44 16.95 3.82
N THR A 435 -34.43 17.53 2.60
CA THR A 435 -33.80 18.85 2.36
C THR A 435 -34.59 20.03 2.91
N TRP A 436 -35.92 19.96 2.91
CA TRP A 436 -36.79 21.05 3.41
C TRP A 436 -36.99 20.99 4.93
N ALA A 437 -36.81 19.82 5.56
CA ALA A 437 -36.82 19.64 7.01
C ALA A 437 -35.50 20.00 7.70
N ALA A 438 -34.42 20.21 6.93
CA ALA A 438 -33.12 20.60 7.47
C ALA A 438 -33.18 22.02 8.05
N LEU A 439 -32.68 22.18 9.29
CA LEU A 439 -32.59 23.47 9.99
C LEU A 439 -31.91 24.52 9.09
N ASN A 440 -32.33 25.79 9.19
CA ASN A 440 -31.73 26.92 8.47
C ASN A 440 -30.36 27.29 9.06
N ASP A 441 -29.44 26.34 9.08
CA ASP A 441 -28.05 26.58 9.45
C ASP A 441 -27.24 26.96 8.19
N GLN A 442 -26.36 27.95 8.29
CA GLN A 442 -25.61 28.51 7.15
C GLN A 442 -24.29 27.76 6.86
N SER A 443 -24.06 26.60 7.49
CA SER A 443 -22.85 25.83 7.21
C SER A 443 -22.80 25.35 5.75
N GLU A 444 -21.64 25.43 5.12
CA GLU A 444 -21.41 25.05 3.71
C GLU A 444 -21.90 23.62 3.40
N LEU A 445 -21.83 22.74 4.40
CA LEU A 445 -22.32 21.37 4.34
C LEU A 445 -23.85 21.27 4.21
N HIS A 446 -24.63 22.15 4.87
CA HIS A 446 -26.08 22.21 4.71
C HIS A 446 -26.48 22.81 3.36
N ILE A 447 -25.68 23.73 2.81
CA ILE A 447 -25.88 24.27 1.46
C ILE A 447 -25.64 23.17 0.42
N ALA A 448 -24.55 22.42 0.55
CA ALA A 448 -24.25 21.28 -0.32
C ALA A 448 -25.32 20.18 -0.22
N GLN A 449 -25.80 19.88 0.99
CA GLN A 449 -26.91 18.94 1.22
C GLN A 449 -28.19 19.35 0.46
N LYS A 450 -28.53 20.65 0.49
CA LYS A 450 -29.69 21.21 -0.21
C LYS A 450 -29.52 21.18 -1.73
N LEU A 451 -28.32 21.47 -2.24
CA LEU A 451 -28.02 21.44 -3.68
C LEU A 451 -28.05 20.03 -4.28
N LEU A 452 -27.70 19.01 -3.49
CA LEU A 452 -27.57 17.63 -3.95
C LEU A 452 -28.77 16.75 -3.63
N CYS A 453 -29.75 17.25 -2.87
CA CYS A 453 -30.83 16.45 -2.30
C CYS A 453 -30.32 15.19 -1.60
N MET A 454 -29.39 15.38 -0.67
CA MET A 454 -28.78 14.28 0.07
C MET A 454 -29.72 13.79 1.18
N PRO A 455 -30.09 12.49 1.21
CA PRO A 455 -30.84 11.93 2.34
C PRO A 455 -29.97 11.94 3.61
N ALA A 456 -30.62 12.08 4.78
CA ALA A 456 -29.94 12.23 6.06
C ALA A 456 -28.99 11.07 6.39
N GLU A 457 -29.32 9.85 5.98
CA GLU A 457 -28.47 8.67 6.16
C GLU A 457 -27.20 8.73 5.30
N ALA A 458 -27.31 9.13 4.03
CA ALA A 458 -26.14 9.30 3.17
C ALA A 458 -25.24 10.45 3.67
N LEU A 459 -25.83 11.51 4.23
CA LEU A 459 -25.08 12.60 4.86
C LEU A 459 -24.30 12.13 6.09
N LYS A 460 -24.94 11.37 7.00
CA LYS A 460 -24.28 10.81 8.18
C LYS A 460 -23.08 9.93 7.79
N LYS A 461 -23.22 9.13 6.73
CA LYS A 461 -22.11 8.34 6.19
C LYS A 461 -20.99 9.21 5.62
N CYS A 462 -21.30 10.27 4.88
CA CYS A 462 -20.28 11.20 4.38
C CYS A 462 -19.53 11.90 5.53
N GLN A 463 -20.25 12.33 6.57
CA GLN A 463 -19.67 12.94 7.78
C GLN A 463 -18.78 11.95 8.55
N PHE A 464 -19.19 10.68 8.63
CA PHE A 464 -18.36 9.61 9.20
C PHE A 464 -17.04 9.45 8.45
N VAL A 465 -17.11 9.31 7.12
CA VAL A 465 -15.89 9.19 6.29
C VAL A 465 -15.00 10.42 6.44
N ASP A 466 -15.55 11.63 6.32
CA ASP A 466 -14.78 12.86 6.43
C ASP A 466 -14.14 13.05 7.82
N GLY A 467 -14.86 12.66 8.88
CA GLY A 467 -14.33 12.66 10.24
C GLY A 467 -13.14 11.72 10.44
N GLU A 468 -13.18 10.52 9.87
CA GLU A 468 -12.07 9.57 9.91
C GLU A 468 -10.87 10.04 9.07
N TYR A 469 -11.11 10.69 7.93
CA TYR A 469 -10.03 11.33 7.17
C TYR A 469 -9.41 12.50 7.92
N LYS A 470 -10.21 13.28 8.65
CA LYS A 470 -9.70 14.34 9.51
C LYS A 470 -8.79 13.79 10.61
N THR A 471 -9.22 12.77 11.35
CA THR A 471 -8.37 12.18 12.42
C THR A 471 -7.09 11.58 11.87
N MET A 472 -7.12 10.99 10.67
CA MET A 472 -5.92 10.50 9.99
C MET A 472 -4.98 11.64 9.58
N LEU A 473 -5.51 12.74 9.04
CA LEU A 473 -4.70 13.89 8.61
C LEU A 473 -4.09 14.64 9.80
N ASP A 474 -4.85 14.85 10.87
CA ASP A 474 -4.35 15.44 12.11
C ASP A 474 -3.18 14.59 12.66
N ALA A 475 -3.34 13.26 12.70
CA ALA A 475 -2.27 12.37 13.12
C ALA A 475 -1.04 12.42 12.19
N LEU A 476 -1.24 12.54 10.86
CA LEU A 476 -0.14 12.68 9.90
C LEU A 476 0.61 14.00 10.04
N ASP A 477 -0.09 15.09 10.36
CA ASP A 477 0.53 16.36 10.67
C ASP A 477 1.38 16.26 11.95
N ASP A 478 0.88 15.58 12.99
CA ASP A 478 1.64 15.29 14.21
C ASP A 478 2.88 14.43 13.92
N PHE A 479 2.79 13.44 13.01
CA PHE A 479 3.94 12.65 12.54
C PHE A 479 5.00 13.49 11.82
N SER A 480 4.64 14.65 11.29
CA SER A 480 5.53 15.46 10.45
C SER A 480 6.40 16.46 11.22
N THR A 481 6.11 16.69 12.50
CA THR A 481 6.73 17.72 13.37
C THR A 481 8.23 17.53 13.72
N GLY A 482 8.98 16.70 12.97
CA GLY A 482 10.41 16.49 13.26
C GLY A 482 11.25 15.86 12.16
N TYR A 483 10.66 15.35 11.07
CA TYR A 483 11.41 14.78 9.94
C TYR A 483 10.58 14.92 8.65
N GLU A 484 10.95 15.86 7.76
CA GLU A 484 10.14 16.22 6.58
C GLU A 484 9.92 15.04 5.61
N SER A 485 10.89 14.13 5.48
CA SER A 485 10.78 12.99 4.56
C SER A 485 9.75 11.94 5.01
N PHE A 486 9.40 11.91 6.29
CA PHE A 486 8.42 10.97 6.85
C PHE A 486 6.99 11.26 6.39
N SER A 487 6.69 12.55 6.19
CA SER A 487 5.37 12.97 5.72
C SER A 487 5.11 12.55 4.27
N GLN A 488 6.13 12.58 3.41
CA GLN A 488 6.05 12.10 2.03
C GLN A 488 5.90 10.57 1.99
N LEU A 489 6.60 9.86 2.87
CA LEU A 489 6.57 8.40 2.97
C LEU A 489 5.20 7.85 3.41
N LEU A 490 4.39 8.59 4.17
CA LEU A 490 3.07 8.15 4.61
C LEU A 490 1.92 8.69 3.75
N GLN A 491 2.11 9.82 3.07
CA GLN A 491 1.10 10.37 2.16
C GLN A 491 0.92 9.49 0.91
N GLU A 492 1.99 8.95 0.33
CA GLU A 492 1.89 8.04 -0.82
C GLU A 492 1.08 6.76 -0.51
N PRO A 493 1.35 6.04 0.60
CA PRO A 493 0.54 4.90 1.01
C PRO A 493 -0.90 5.26 1.35
N LEU A 494 -1.17 6.43 1.97
CA LEU A 494 -2.54 6.89 2.20
C LEU A 494 -3.27 7.02 0.87
N VAL A 495 -2.71 7.76 -0.09
CA VAL A 495 -3.32 7.96 -1.41
C VAL A 495 -3.49 6.62 -2.14
N ALA A 496 -2.49 5.74 -2.13
CA ALA A 496 -2.61 4.42 -2.73
C ALA A 496 -3.71 3.56 -2.08
N ALA A 497 -3.81 3.58 -0.74
CA ALA A 497 -4.84 2.89 0.01
C ALA A 497 -6.24 3.44 -0.29
N THR A 498 -6.39 4.77 -0.39
CA THR A 498 -7.67 5.40 -0.76
C THR A 498 -8.13 4.97 -2.15
N VAL A 499 -7.24 4.97 -3.14
CA VAL A 499 -7.55 4.56 -4.52
C VAL A 499 -8.01 3.10 -4.55
N ALA A 500 -7.27 2.21 -3.88
CA ALA A 500 -7.63 0.79 -3.80
C ALA A 500 -8.97 0.56 -3.06
N ALA A 501 -9.21 1.28 -1.96
CA ALA A 501 -10.45 1.17 -1.21
C ALA A 501 -11.66 1.66 -2.01
N VAL A 502 -11.51 2.74 -2.80
CA VAL A 502 -12.58 3.23 -3.70
C VAL A 502 -12.86 2.21 -4.82
N GLN A 503 -11.84 1.56 -5.37
CA GLN A 503 -12.04 0.48 -6.36
C GLN A 503 -12.79 -0.72 -5.76
N HIS A 504 -12.40 -1.18 -4.57
CA HIS A 504 -13.12 -2.25 -3.88
C HIS A 504 -14.53 -1.84 -3.43
N PHE A 505 -14.75 -0.55 -3.14
CA PHE A 505 -16.07 -0.01 -2.87
C PHE A 505 -16.95 -0.05 -4.13
N GLU A 506 -16.41 0.31 -5.30
CA GLU A 506 -17.10 0.21 -6.59
C GLU A 506 -17.53 -1.24 -6.90
N GLU A 507 -16.62 -2.20 -6.75
CA GLU A 507 -16.90 -3.63 -6.97
C GLU A 507 -18.04 -4.14 -6.08
N ARG A 508 -18.05 -3.77 -4.80
CA ARG A 508 -19.09 -4.17 -3.84
C ARG A 508 -20.43 -3.49 -4.14
N CYS A 509 -20.39 -2.20 -4.46
CA CYS A 509 -21.60 -1.42 -4.73
C CYS A 509 -22.22 -1.78 -6.08
N ARG A 510 -21.50 -2.42 -7.01
CA ARG A 510 -22.00 -2.79 -8.34
C ARG A 510 -23.30 -3.59 -8.29
N ASN A 511 -23.46 -4.50 -7.32
CA ASN A 511 -24.65 -5.35 -7.17
C ASN A 511 -25.70 -4.79 -6.19
N VAL A 512 -25.44 -3.66 -5.55
CA VAL A 512 -26.39 -3.02 -4.62
C VAL A 512 -27.58 -2.50 -5.42
N GLY A 513 -28.79 -3.02 -5.14
CA GLY A 513 -30.04 -2.62 -5.80
C GLY A 513 -30.42 -3.44 -7.03
N SER A 514 -29.70 -4.53 -7.36
CA SER A 514 -30.04 -5.40 -8.52
C SER A 514 -31.30 -6.25 -8.33
N GLN A 515 -31.77 -6.43 -7.09
CA GLN A 515 -33.07 -7.03 -6.81
C GLN A 515 -34.13 -5.92 -6.78
N SER A 516 -35.26 -6.15 -7.47
CA SER A 516 -36.35 -5.17 -7.71
C SER A 516 -36.96 -4.51 -6.47
N ALA A 517 -36.59 -4.93 -5.26
CA ALA A 517 -37.07 -4.39 -3.99
C ALA A 517 -36.25 -3.18 -3.47
N ASN A 518 -34.97 -3.00 -3.86
CA ASN A 518 -34.08 -2.01 -3.25
C ASN A 518 -33.62 -0.91 -4.22
N VAL A 519 -34.53 -0.37 -5.04
CA VAL A 519 -34.22 0.75 -5.96
C VAL A 519 -33.84 2.03 -5.17
N THR A 520 -34.29 2.15 -3.93
CA THR A 520 -33.92 3.23 -2.99
C THR A 520 -32.44 3.18 -2.63
N ALA A 521 -31.90 1.99 -2.38
CA ALA A 521 -30.49 1.79 -2.03
C ALA A 521 -29.55 2.22 -3.17
N ALA A 522 -29.94 1.98 -4.44
CA ALA A 522 -29.19 2.45 -5.60
C ALA A 522 -29.11 3.98 -5.64
N VAL A 523 -30.22 4.68 -5.36
CA VAL A 523 -30.24 6.15 -5.28
C VAL A 523 -29.38 6.66 -4.13
N HIS A 524 -29.50 6.06 -2.94
CA HIS A 524 -28.67 6.44 -1.78
C HIS A 524 -27.17 6.21 -2.03
N CYS A 525 -26.80 5.14 -2.75
CA CYS A 525 -25.43 4.89 -3.17
C CYS A 525 -24.91 5.96 -4.15
N ALA A 526 -25.71 6.32 -5.16
CA ALA A 526 -25.35 7.38 -6.11
C ALA A 526 -25.19 8.75 -5.41
N LYS A 527 -26.10 9.06 -4.48
CA LYS A 527 -26.05 10.28 -3.64
C LYS A 527 -24.82 10.29 -2.75
N PHE A 528 -24.52 9.19 -2.07
CA PHE A 528 -23.31 9.05 -1.26
C PHE A 528 -22.03 9.31 -2.09
N CYS A 529 -21.94 8.77 -3.31
CA CYS A 529 -20.79 9.02 -4.21
C CYS A 529 -20.65 10.51 -4.57
N GLN A 530 -21.76 11.19 -4.87
CA GLN A 530 -21.76 12.64 -5.11
C GLN A 530 -21.36 13.42 -3.86
N GLY A 531 -21.89 13.03 -2.69
CA GLY A 531 -21.59 13.64 -1.40
C GLY A 531 -20.12 13.52 -1.00
N LEU A 532 -19.47 12.38 -1.28
CA LEU A 532 -18.03 12.21 -1.04
C LEU A 532 -17.17 13.20 -1.85
N LEU A 533 -17.62 13.60 -3.05
CA LEU A 533 -16.87 14.53 -3.91
C LEU A 533 -17.06 16.00 -3.53
N THR A 534 -18.18 16.34 -2.88
CA THR A 534 -18.58 17.74 -2.64
C THR A 534 -18.62 18.14 -1.17
N CYS A 535 -18.95 17.22 -0.27
CA CYS A 535 -19.19 17.49 1.14
C CYS A 535 -18.01 17.09 2.05
N CYS A 536 -17.02 16.36 1.51
CA CYS A 536 -15.90 15.82 2.28
C CYS A 536 -14.59 16.52 1.89
N ASP A 537 -14.31 17.65 2.55
CA ASP A 537 -13.09 18.44 2.29
C ASP A 537 -11.83 17.74 2.80
N HIS A 538 -11.90 17.03 3.94
CA HIS A 538 -10.75 16.32 4.49
C HIS A 538 -10.39 15.13 3.60
N PHE A 539 -11.40 14.40 3.10
CA PHE A 539 -11.20 13.35 2.09
C PHE A 539 -10.47 13.89 0.84
N LYS A 540 -10.88 15.05 0.33
CA LYS A 540 -10.21 15.70 -0.79
C LYS A 540 -8.79 16.13 -0.43
N SER A 541 -8.60 16.70 0.76
CA SER A 541 -7.30 17.20 1.22
C SER A 541 -6.23 16.11 1.33
N ALA A 542 -6.62 14.85 1.58
CA ALA A 542 -5.70 13.70 1.57
C ALA A 542 -4.86 13.59 0.28
N PHE A 543 -5.38 14.07 -0.86
CA PHE A 543 -4.70 14.05 -2.16
C PHE A 543 -3.85 15.29 -2.46
N PHE A 544 -3.97 16.36 -1.68
CA PHE A 544 -3.40 17.69 -2.00
C PHE A 544 -2.54 18.33 -0.91
N VAL A 545 -2.55 17.81 0.32
CA VAL A 545 -1.93 18.48 1.49
C VAL A 545 -0.42 18.74 1.34
N ARG A 546 0.36 17.93 0.58
CA ARG A 546 1.81 18.18 0.34
C ARG A 546 2.37 17.63 -0.99
N SER A 547 1.71 16.63 -1.59
CA SER A 547 1.97 16.16 -2.96
C SER A 547 0.77 16.44 -3.87
N LYS A 548 1.01 16.84 -5.12
CA LYS A 548 -0.06 17.09 -6.11
C LYS A 548 -0.45 15.79 -6.80
N HIS A 549 -1.18 14.89 -6.14
CA HIS A 549 -1.68 13.66 -6.77
C HIS A 549 -2.96 13.92 -7.60
N THR A 550 -2.87 14.84 -8.56
CA THR A 550 -3.99 15.20 -9.45
C THR A 550 -4.48 14.01 -10.27
N SER A 551 -3.58 13.10 -10.67
CA SER A 551 -3.92 11.89 -11.41
C SER A 551 -4.67 10.86 -10.57
N ALA A 552 -4.30 10.68 -9.30
CA ALA A 552 -4.99 9.77 -8.38
C ALA A 552 -6.38 10.32 -8.03
N TRP A 553 -6.48 11.62 -7.75
CA TRP A 553 -7.77 12.28 -7.54
C TRP A 553 -8.69 12.17 -8.76
N HIS A 554 -8.15 12.35 -9.96
CA HIS A 554 -8.91 12.18 -11.19
C HIS A 554 -9.45 10.75 -11.32
N LYS A 555 -8.62 9.73 -11.05
CA LYS A 555 -9.06 8.32 -11.05
C LYS A 555 -10.20 8.07 -10.07
N VAL A 556 -10.07 8.52 -8.82
CA VAL A 556 -11.12 8.40 -7.79
C VAL A 556 -12.41 9.11 -8.24
N THR A 557 -12.28 10.33 -8.75
CA THR A 557 -13.42 11.11 -9.25
C THR A 557 -14.11 10.41 -10.42
N THR A 558 -13.35 9.83 -11.36
CA THR A 558 -13.93 9.09 -12.48
C THR A 558 -14.67 7.84 -12.03
N VAL A 559 -14.12 7.07 -11.09
CA VAL A 559 -14.75 5.85 -10.56
C VAL A 559 -16.05 6.19 -9.83
N LEU A 560 -16.03 7.17 -8.94
CA LEU A 560 -17.23 7.58 -8.19
C LEU A 560 -18.33 8.15 -9.11
N ASN A 561 -17.96 8.94 -10.12
CA ASN A 561 -18.94 9.44 -11.10
C ASN A 561 -19.53 8.31 -11.94
N GLN A 562 -18.69 7.39 -12.45
CA GLN A 562 -19.17 6.23 -13.21
C GLN A 562 -20.11 5.34 -12.38
N LEU A 563 -19.78 5.09 -11.11
CA LEU A 563 -20.65 4.35 -10.20
C LEU A 563 -21.98 5.09 -9.98
N SER A 564 -21.95 6.41 -9.79
CA SER A 564 -23.17 7.21 -9.65
C SER A 564 -24.06 7.15 -10.90
N GLU A 565 -23.48 7.22 -12.10
CA GLU A 565 -24.19 7.12 -13.37
C GLU A 565 -24.81 5.73 -13.55
N LEU A 566 -24.05 4.66 -13.23
CA LEU A 566 -24.55 3.29 -13.26
C LEU A 566 -25.75 3.11 -12.32
N LYS A 567 -25.64 3.56 -11.07
CA LYS A 567 -26.71 3.43 -10.08
C LYS A 567 -27.96 4.23 -10.45
N TYR A 568 -27.81 5.43 -11.00
CA TYR A 568 -28.93 6.18 -11.55
C TYR A 568 -29.54 5.48 -12.77
N SER A 569 -28.75 4.85 -13.62
CA SER A 569 -29.26 4.10 -14.78
C SER A 569 -30.08 2.88 -14.38
N GLU A 570 -29.69 2.16 -13.34
CA GLU A 570 -30.45 1.05 -12.75
C GLU A 570 -31.79 1.54 -12.19
N TRP A 571 -31.78 2.65 -11.45
CA TRP A 571 -33.00 3.31 -11.00
C TRP A 571 -33.89 3.70 -12.17
N ILE A 572 -33.36 4.35 -13.21
CA ILE A 572 -34.12 4.75 -14.41
C ILE A 572 -34.79 3.55 -15.09
N LEU A 573 -34.08 2.42 -15.22
CA LEU A 573 -34.63 1.21 -15.83
C LEU A 573 -35.75 0.61 -14.99
N ALA A 574 -35.58 0.55 -13.66
CA ALA A 574 -36.62 0.07 -12.75
C ALA A 574 -37.88 0.97 -12.81
N VAL A 575 -37.70 2.28 -12.77
CA VAL A 575 -38.79 3.26 -12.90
C VAL A 575 -39.49 3.15 -14.25
N ALA A 576 -38.73 3.04 -15.35
CA ALA A 576 -39.30 2.92 -16.69
C ALA A 576 -40.07 1.61 -16.89
N ALA A 577 -39.66 0.52 -16.23
CA ALA A 577 -40.37 -0.76 -16.24
C ALA A 577 -41.69 -0.69 -15.46
N GLU A 578 -41.67 -0.10 -14.25
CA GLU A 578 -42.87 0.10 -13.43
C GLU A 578 -43.91 0.97 -14.18
N VAL A 579 -43.44 2.12 -14.68
CA VAL A 579 -44.27 3.05 -15.45
C VAL A 579 -44.77 2.42 -16.75
N GLY A 580 -43.92 1.65 -17.45
CA GLY A 580 -44.30 0.94 -18.67
C GLY A 580 -45.41 -0.10 -18.44
N SER A 581 -45.36 -0.83 -17.32
CA SER A 581 -46.41 -1.77 -16.94
C SER A 581 -47.72 -1.04 -16.63
N GLU A 582 -47.65 0.07 -15.88
CA GLU A 582 -48.82 0.90 -15.54
C GLU A 582 -49.48 1.49 -16.80
N VAL A 583 -48.68 1.92 -17.77
CA VAL A 583 -49.18 2.44 -19.07
C VAL A 583 -49.92 1.35 -19.83
N LYS A 584 -49.36 0.13 -19.94
CA LYS A 584 -50.02 -1.01 -20.60
C LYS A 584 -51.37 -1.34 -19.93
N GLU A 585 -51.39 -1.43 -18.60
CA GLU A 585 -52.61 -1.72 -17.85
C GLU A 585 -53.69 -0.63 -18.02
N ASN A 586 -53.30 0.65 -17.94
CA ASN A 586 -54.23 1.77 -18.10
C ASN A 586 -54.77 1.89 -19.53
N LEU A 587 -53.94 1.62 -20.53
CA LEU A 587 -54.33 1.63 -21.94
C LEU A 587 -55.34 0.51 -22.25
N HIS A 588 -55.15 -0.69 -21.69
CA HIS A 588 -56.13 -1.78 -21.80
C HIS A 588 -57.45 -1.46 -21.08
N LYS A 589 -57.41 -0.88 -19.87
CA LYS A 589 -58.61 -0.50 -19.11
C LYS A 589 -59.43 0.61 -19.78
N GLN A 590 -58.84 1.44 -20.66
CA GLN A 590 -59.58 2.51 -21.34
C GLN A 590 -60.45 2.04 -22.51
N CYS A 591 -60.26 0.82 -23.04
CA CYS A 591 -61.16 0.27 -24.07
C CYS A 591 -62.60 0.06 -23.55
N ASP A 592 -62.79 -0.21 -22.25
CA ASP A 592 -64.11 -0.51 -21.67
C ASP A 592 -64.98 0.72 -21.38
N VAL A 593 -64.41 1.93 -21.38
CA VAL A 593 -64.97 3.07 -20.65
C VAL A 593 -65.49 4.17 -21.58
N ARG A 594 -66.36 3.79 -22.53
CA ARG A 594 -67.14 4.75 -23.34
C ARG A 594 -67.98 5.70 -22.46
N THR A 595 -68.31 5.30 -21.23
CA THR A 595 -69.17 6.03 -20.27
C THR A 595 -68.47 7.01 -19.31
N GLN A 596 -67.13 6.98 -19.16
CA GLN A 596 -66.39 7.98 -18.34
C GLN A 596 -65.64 9.03 -19.17
N MET A 597 -65.56 8.86 -20.50
CA MET A 597 -64.90 9.81 -21.43
C MET A 597 -65.76 11.04 -21.73
N GLU A 598 -67.09 10.94 -21.71
CA GLU A 598 -67.99 12.04 -22.08
C GLU A 598 -68.09 13.15 -21.02
N ASN A 599 -67.78 12.86 -19.75
CA ASN A 599 -68.00 13.82 -18.65
C ASN A 599 -66.75 14.60 -18.19
N LEU A 600 -65.55 14.26 -18.67
CA LEU A 600 -64.29 14.76 -18.07
C LEU A 600 -63.17 15.17 -19.07
N LEU A 601 -63.36 14.96 -20.38
CA LEU A 601 -62.43 15.45 -21.41
C LEU A 601 -63.08 16.62 -22.13
N ASN A 602 -62.38 17.76 -22.16
CA ASN A 602 -62.86 18.94 -22.86
C ASN A 602 -62.65 18.73 -24.36
N TYR A 603 -63.76 18.60 -25.09
CA TYR A 603 -63.77 18.53 -26.55
C TYR A 603 -64.30 19.84 -27.13
N GLU A 604 -63.58 20.41 -28.10
CA GLU A 604 -64.08 21.49 -28.94
C GLU A 604 -65.00 20.87 -30.01
N SER A 605 -66.30 21.20 -29.97
CA SER A 605 -67.24 20.77 -31.00
C SER A 605 -67.15 21.69 -32.22
N VAL A 606 -66.75 21.15 -33.37
CA VAL A 606 -66.77 21.84 -34.66
C VAL A 606 -68.06 21.46 -35.37
N THR A 607 -68.94 22.44 -35.62
CA THR A 607 -70.12 22.28 -36.47
C THR A 607 -69.74 22.53 -37.92
N ILE A 608 -69.95 21.54 -38.79
CA ILE A 608 -69.86 21.73 -40.24
C ILE A 608 -71.22 22.26 -40.72
N GLU A 609 -71.25 23.42 -41.36
CA GLU A 609 -72.43 23.92 -42.07
C GLU A 609 -72.44 23.37 -43.50
N ASP A 610 -73.35 22.45 -43.79
CA ASP A 610 -73.57 21.95 -45.14
C ASP A 610 -74.31 23.01 -45.97
N ASN A 611 -73.63 23.60 -46.97
CA ASN A 611 -74.22 24.54 -47.92
C ASN A 611 -75.12 23.86 -48.99
N GLN A 612 -75.87 22.82 -48.63
CA GLN A 612 -76.83 22.14 -49.50
C GLN A 612 -78.17 21.89 -48.80
N GLY A 613 -78.92 22.97 -48.54
CA GLY A 613 -80.37 23.03 -48.73
C GLY A 613 -81.29 21.94 -48.13
N VAL A 614 -80.91 21.24 -47.06
CA VAL A 614 -81.81 20.39 -46.29
C VAL A 614 -81.60 20.67 -44.80
N GLU A 615 -82.66 21.10 -44.12
CA GLU A 615 -82.67 21.34 -42.68
C GLU A 615 -82.33 20.06 -41.89
N ASN A 616 -81.42 20.20 -40.92
CA ASN A 616 -81.09 19.28 -39.83
C ASN A 616 -80.17 18.07 -40.10
N SER A 617 -78.93 18.32 -40.52
CA SER A 617 -77.81 17.45 -40.11
C SER A 617 -76.50 18.23 -39.90
N SER A 618 -76.45 19.12 -38.91
CA SER A 618 -75.17 19.72 -38.48
C SER A 618 -74.30 18.66 -37.80
N SER A 619 -73.33 18.12 -38.53
CA SER A 619 -72.38 17.15 -37.99
C SER A 619 -71.48 17.84 -36.96
N LYS A 620 -71.55 17.41 -35.69
CA LYS A 620 -70.69 17.90 -34.60
C LYS A 620 -69.46 17.02 -34.48
N MET A 621 -68.31 17.52 -34.89
CA MET A 621 -67.02 16.84 -34.78
C MET A 621 -66.31 17.24 -33.49
N LEU A 622 -65.83 16.28 -32.70
CA LEU A 622 -65.20 16.53 -31.40
C LEU A 622 -63.67 16.50 -31.52
N VAL A 623 -63.01 17.62 -31.22
CA VAL A 623 -61.53 17.72 -31.19
C VAL A 623 -61.03 17.79 -29.74
N PRO A 624 -60.07 16.95 -29.34
CA PRO A 624 -59.47 17.03 -28.00
C PRO A 624 -58.79 18.38 -27.70
N CYS A 625 -59.01 18.90 -26.49
CA CYS A 625 -58.31 20.08 -25.96
C CYS A 625 -57.40 19.77 -24.75
N SER A 626 -57.59 18.62 -24.09
CA SER A 626 -56.84 18.24 -22.89
C SER A 626 -56.15 16.88 -23.05
N LEU A 627 -55.06 16.70 -22.30
CA LEU A 627 -54.39 15.40 -22.16
C LEU A 627 -55.35 14.38 -21.53
N SER A 628 -55.29 13.14 -21.99
CA SER A 628 -56.00 12.06 -21.34
C SER A 628 -55.51 11.82 -19.91
N ARG A 629 -56.37 11.19 -19.09
CA ARG A 629 -56.05 10.84 -17.70
C ARG A 629 -54.83 9.93 -17.61
N TRP A 630 -54.61 9.01 -18.55
CA TRP A 630 -53.44 8.14 -18.52
C TRP A 630 -52.16 8.92 -18.79
N ALA A 631 -52.17 9.80 -19.81
CA ALA A 631 -51.00 10.60 -20.18
C ALA A 631 -50.66 11.64 -19.11
N PHE A 632 -51.67 12.27 -18.48
CA PHE A 632 -51.45 13.18 -17.36
C PHE A 632 -50.96 12.45 -16.10
N ARG A 633 -51.54 11.29 -15.75
CA ARG A 633 -51.06 10.46 -14.63
C ARG A 633 -49.61 10.00 -14.84
N LEU A 634 -49.26 9.63 -16.07
CA LEU A 634 -47.90 9.27 -16.46
C LEU A 634 -46.92 10.42 -16.16
N LEU A 635 -47.18 11.62 -16.68
CA LEU A 635 -46.33 12.81 -16.43
C LEU A 635 -46.24 13.15 -14.95
N HIS A 636 -47.37 13.11 -14.23
CA HIS A 636 -47.40 13.34 -12.78
C HIS A 636 -46.61 12.28 -12.00
N ARG A 637 -46.72 11.00 -12.35
CA ARG A 637 -45.99 9.90 -11.71
C ARG A 637 -44.48 10.06 -11.93
N MET A 638 -44.06 10.31 -13.17
CA MET A 638 -42.66 10.61 -13.48
C MET A 638 -42.17 11.81 -12.68
N SER A 639 -42.97 12.87 -12.56
CA SER A 639 -42.61 14.09 -11.83
C SER A 639 -42.42 13.82 -10.34
N ARG A 640 -43.29 13.01 -9.76
CA ARG A 640 -43.23 12.66 -8.34
C ARG A 640 -42.00 11.79 -8.04
N MET A 641 -41.66 10.86 -8.92
CA MET A 641 -40.47 10.01 -8.77
C MET A 641 -39.18 10.81 -9.00
N ALA A 642 -39.17 11.71 -9.98
CA ALA A 642 -38.09 12.66 -10.22
C ALA A 642 -37.88 13.62 -9.03
N ALA A 643 -38.97 14.12 -8.45
CA ALA A 643 -38.95 14.95 -7.25
C ALA A 643 -38.36 14.17 -6.07
N GLY A 644 -38.82 12.93 -5.81
CA GLY A 644 -38.32 12.11 -4.70
C GLY A 644 -36.80 11.94 -4.68
N VAL A 645 -36.14 11.85 -5.84
CA VAL A 645 -34.67 11.71 -5.97
C VAL A 645 -33.94 13.06 -6.01
N GLY A 646 -34.67 14.17 -6.17
CA GLY A 646 -34.10 15.50 -6.39
C GLY A 646 -33.42 15.62 -7.75
N ILE A 647 -34.18 15.45 -8.84
CA ILE A 647 -33.64 15.32 -10.22
C ILE A 647 -32.74 16.47 -10.70
N HIS A 648 -32.78 17.64 -10.07
CA HIS A 648 -31.89 18.76 -10.38
C HIS A 648 -30.41 18.48 -10.11
N SER A 649 -30.11 17.52 -9.24
CA SER A 649 -28.74 17.08 -8.91
C SER A 649 -28.29 15.86 -9.74
N VAL A 650 -29.18 15.30 -10.57
CA VAL A 650 -28.88 14.19 -11.47
C VAL A 650 -28.31 14.75 -12.79
N PRO A 651 -27.26 14.13 -13.36
CA PRO A 651 -26.74 14.51 -14.68
C PRO A 651 -27.85 14.60 -15.75
N ARG A 652 -27.89 15.71 -16.49
CA ARG A 652 -28.96 15.96 -17.49
C ARG A 652 -29.09 14.88 -18.56
N HIS A 653 -28.01 14.21 -18.93
CA HIS A 653 -28.06 13.14 -19.92
C HIS A 653 -28.84 11.92 -19.40
N LEU A 654 -28.81 11.63 -18.09
CA LEU A 654 -29.60 10.58 -17.45
C LEU A 654 -31.08 10.97 -17.35
N VAL A 655 -31.38 12.25 -17.10
CA VAL A 655 -32.77 12.76 -17.16
C VAL A 655 -33.36 12.57 -18.56
N LYS A 656 -32.57 12.82 -19.61
CA LYS A 656 -32.95 12.52 -21.00
C LYS A 656 -33.10 11.03 -21.25
N GLN A 657 -32.23 10.19 -20.67
CA GLN A 657 -32.36 8.74 -20.77
C GLN A 657 -33.69 8.26 -20.19
N LEU A 658 -34.10 8.79 -19.02
CA LEU A 658 -35.40 8.51 -18.42
C LEU A 658 -36.58 8.88 -19.34
N SER A 659 -36.54 10.08 -19.94
CA SER A 659 -37.63 10.50 -20.83
C SER A 659 -37.69 9.62 -22.09
N HIS A 660 -36.53 9.24 -22.64
CA HIS A 660 -36.43 8.33 -23.78
C HIS A 660 -36.94 6.92 -23.50
N THR A 661 -36.55 6.31 -22.38
CA THR A 661 -36.97 4.95 -22.03
C THR A 661 -38.47 4.89 -21.80
N VAL A 662 -39.04 5.89 -21.11
CA VAL A 662 -40.49 5.94 -20.89
C VAL A 662 -41.27 6.14 -22.18
N ILE A 663 -40.86 7.04 -23.09
CA ILE A 663 -41.54 7.19 -24.38
C ILE A 663 -41.45 5.91 -25.20
N THR A 664 -40.33 5.21 -25.15
CA THR A 664 -40.17 3.93 -25.84
C THR A 664 -41.22 2.92 -25.35
N SER A 665 -41.37 2.79 -24.02
CA SER A 665 -42.40 1.94 -23.40
C SER A 665 -43.82 2.36 -23.79
N VAL A 666 -44.10 3.66 -23.91
CA VAL A 666 -45.41 4.18 -24.34
C VAL A 666 -45.68 3.82 -25.80
N VAL A 667 -44.71 4.04 -26.69
CA VAL A 667 -44.84 3.70 -28.12
C VAL A 667 -45.06 2.20 -28.29
N GLU A 668 -44.32 1.37 -27.55
CA GLU A 668 -44.50 -0.09 -27.57
C GLU A 668 -45.87 -0.53 -27.06
N ALA A 669 -46.38 0.11 -26.01
CA ALA A 669 -47.73 -0.16 -25.53
C ALA A 669 -48.81 0.21 -26.56
N ILE A 670 -48.63 1.34 -27.27
CA ILE A 670 -49.54 1.76 -28.35
C ILE A 670 -49.44 0.81 -29.55
N ASP A 671 -48.24 0.42 -29.96
CA ASP A 671 -48.04 -0.52 -31.08
C ASP A 671 -48.69 -1.88 -30.77
N LEU A 672 -48.61 -2.37 -29.53
CA LEU A 672 -49.29 -3.59 -29.07
C LEU A 672 -50.83 -3.45 -29.10
N LEU A 673 -51.37 -2.30 -28.69
CA LEU A 673 -52.81 -2.03 -28.83
C LEU A 673 -53.25 -1.98 -30.29
N LEU A 674 -52.45 -1.41 -31.18
CA LEU A 674 -52.79 -1.32 -32.61
C LEU A 674 -52.73 -2.67 -33.33
N ALA A 675 -52.04 -3.64 -32.73
CA ALA A 675 -51.96 -5.02 -33.20
C ALA A 675 -53.10 -5.91 -32.68
N SER A 676 -53.91 -5.47 -31.72
CA SER A 676 -55.08 -6.24 -31.24
C SER A 676 -56.23 -6.24 -32.26
N GLU A 677 -57.09 -7.26 -32.21
CA GLU A 677 -58.18 -7.45 -33.19
C GLU A 677 -59.36 -6.48 -33.00
N GLU A 678 -59.49 -5.86 -31.82
CA GLU A 678 -60.55 -4.90 -31.53
C GLU A 678 -60.25 -3.55 -32.19
N LYS A 679 -61.10 -3.12 -33.12
CA LYS A 679 -60.96 -1.79 -33.73
C LYS A 679 -61.29 -0.71 -32.70
N PRO A 680 -60.32 0.11 -32.25
CA PRO A 680 -60.60 1.20 -31.34
C PRO A 680 -61.56 2.21 -31.97
N SER A 681 -62.36 2.88 -31.15
CA SER A 681 -63.24 3.96 -31.62
C SER A 681 -62.43 5.11 -32.24
N GLN A 682 -62.96 5.75 -33.27
CA GLN A 682 -62.30 6.87 -33.97
C GLN A 682 -61.92 8.00 -33.00
N LEU A 683 -62.79 8.34 -32.04
CA LEU A 683 -62.53 9.35 -31.00
C LEU A 683 -61.33 8.98 -30.11
N PHE A 684 -61.21 7.71 -29.74
CA PHE A 684 -60.09 7.21 -28.94
C PHE A 684 -58.76 7.27 -29.70
N VAL A 685 -58.76 6.93 -31.00
CA VAL A 685 -57.58 7.04 -31.86
C VAL A 685 -57.13 8.51 -32.01
N VAL A 686 -58.07 9.44 -32.16
CA VAL A 686 -57.77 10.88 -32.21
C VAL A 686 -57.19 11.38 -30.88
N GLN A 687 -57.72 10.92 -29.74
CA GLN A 687 -57.17 11.26 -28.42
C GLN A 687 -55.75 10.71 -28.25
N LEU A 688 -55.49 9.46 -28.63
CA LEU A 688 -54.15 8.87 -28.59
C LEU A 688 -53.16 9.62 -29.49
N LEU A 689 -53.62 10.06 -30.67
CA LEU A 689 -52.83 10.87 -31.58
C LEU A 689 -52.49 12.25 -30.98
N PHE A 690 -53.44 12.88 -30.27
CA PHE A 690 -53.22 14.11 -29.52
C PHE A 690 -52.21 13.90 -28.38
N ASP A 691 -52.42 12.88 -27.54
CA ASP A 691 -51.58 12.57 -26.39
C ASP A 691 -50.13 12.28 -26.82
N LEU A 692 -49.95 11.43 -27.85
CA LEU A 692 -48.62 11.08 -28.35
C LEU A 692 -47.89 12.30 -28.93
N GLN A 693 -48.60 13.22 -29.58
CA GLN A 693 -48.00 14.47 -30.07
C GLN A 693 -47.57 15.39 -28.92
N VAL A 694 -48.40 15.55 -27.88
CA VAL A 694 -48.05 16.35 -26.70
C VAL A 694 -46.87 15.73 -25.95
N LEU A 695 -46.86 14.41 -25.73
CA LEU A 695 -45.76 13.69 -25.07
C LEU A 695 -44.46 13.77 -25.88
N THR A 696 -44.53 13.63 -27.20
CA THR A 696 -43.37 13.79 -28.10
C THR A 696 -42.80 15.21 -28.00
N MET A 697 -43.64 16.24 -27.90
CA MET A 697 -43.19 17.64 -27.78
C MET A 697 -42.61 17.97 -26.39
N LEU A 698 -43.09 17.34 -25.32
CA LEU A 698 -42.64 17.61 -23.95
C LEU A 698 -41.37 16.84 -23.57
N LEU A 699 -41.27 15.56 -23.97
CA LEU A 699 -40.27 14.64 -23.42
C LEU A 699 -39.06 14.39 -24.35
N LEU A 700 -39.11 14.85 -25.61
CA LEU A 700 -38.02 14.67 -26.60
C LEU A 700 -37.36 16.00 -26.98
N ASP A 701 -36.03 16.03 -26.99
CA ASP A 701 -35.23 17.16 -27.45
C ASP A 701 -34.94 17.10 -28.97
N ASP A 702 -34.29 18.10 -29.56
CA ASP A 702 -33.95 18.09 -30.99
C ASP A 702 -32.90 17.03 -31.37
N GLN A 703 -32.12 16.54 -30.42
CA GLN A 703 -31.06 15.55 -30.63
C GLN A 703 -31.61 14.12 -30.79
N SER A 704 -32.81 13.85 -30.26
CA SER A 704 -33.52 12.56 -30.29
C SER A 704 -34.12 12.14 -31.64
N THR A 705 -33.38 12.32 -32.74
CA THR A 705 -33.88 12.13 -34.13
C THR A 705 -34.46 10.74 -34.41
N MET A 706 -33.85 9.67 -33.89
CA MET A 706 -34.31 8.28 -34.06
C MET A 706 -35.65 8.04 -33.35
N MET A 707 -35.79 8.46 -32.09
CA MET A 707 -37.03 8.28 -31.35
C MET A 707 -38.16 9.13 -31.95
N LYS A 708 -37.86 10.37 -32.36
CA LYS A 708 -38.81 11.19 -33.13
C LYS A 708 -39.23 10.54 -34.45
N LYS A 709 -38.37 9.73 -35.10
CA LYS A 709 -38.74 8.95 -36.29
C LYS A 709 -39.69 7.80 -35.91
N ARG A 710 -39.40 7.08 -34.83
CA ARG A 710 -40.27 6.00 -34.30
C ARG A 710 -41.65 6.54 -33.90
N CYS A 711 -41.71 7.62 -33.12
CA CYS A 711 -42.97 8.29 -32.78
C CYS A 711 -43.72 8.75 -34.03
N ARG A 712 -43.03 9.28 -35.06
CA ARG A 712 -43.66 9.67 -36.33
C ARG A 712 -44.25 8.47 -37.10
N GLN A 713 -43.61 7.30 -37.03
CA GLN A 713 -44.14 6.06 -37.62
C GLN A 713 -45.43 5.63 -36.92
N THR A 714 -45.45 5.57 -35.59
CA THR A 714 -46.67 5.24 -34.82
C THR A 714 -47.76 6.32 -35.00
N ILE A 715 -47.40 7.59 -35.12
CA ILE A 715 -48.36 8.65 -35.48
C ILE A 715 -48.94 8.41 -36.88
N SER A 716 -48.14 7.93 -37.84
CA SER A 716 -48.63 7.64 -39.20
C SER A 716 -49.56 6.43 -39.25
N THR A 717 -49.30 5.39 -38.45
CA THR A 717 -50.19 4.23 -38.34
C THR A 717 -51.50 4.60 -37.66
N LEU A 718 -51.47 5.45 -36.64
CA LEU A 718 -52.67 6.02 -36.01
C LEU A 718 -53.49 6.87 -36.99
N LYS A 719 -52.84 7.72 -37.80
CA LYS A 719 -53.52 8.51 -38.84
C LYS A 719 -54.21 7.65 -39.88
N GLY A 720 -53.61 6.52 -40.27
CA GLY A 720 -54.21 5.58 -41.21
C GLY A 720 -55.47 4.87 -40.71
N ARG A 721 -55.81 4.98 -39.43
CA ARG A 721 -57.02 4.41 -38.82
C ARG A 721 -58.17 5.43 -38.69
N VAL A 722 -57.94 6.71 -39.02
CA VAL A 722 -58.93 7.80 -38.99
C VAL A 722 -59.39 8.10 -40.41
N ASP A 723 -60.64 8.50 -40.59
CA ASP A 723 -61.14 8.98 -41.89
C ASP A 723 -60.27 10.15 -42.40
N ALA A 724 -59.89 10.10 -43.68
CA ALA A 724 -59.02 11.09 -44.30
C ALA A 724 -59.67 12.48 -44.34
N PHE A 725 -60.98 12.58 -44.52
CA PHE A 725 -61.72 13.84 -44.57
C PHE A 725 -61.80 14.48 -43.18
N ASP A 726 -62.17 13.71 -42.16
CA ASP A 726 -62.22 14.18 -40.78
C ASP A 726 -60.83 14.63 -40.30
N LEU A 727 -59.78 13.87 -40.65
CA LEU A 727 -58.41 14.21 -40.28
C LEU A 727 -57.94 15.55 -40.88
N GLU A 728 -58.32 15.86 -42.12
CA GLU A 728 -57.95 17.11 -42.79
C GLU A 728 -58.60 18.32 -42.10
N LEU A 729 -59.87 18.19 -41.71
CA LEU A 729 -60.61 19.21 -40.96
C LEU A 729 -60.07 19.40 -39.53
N MET A 730 -59.66 18.31 -38.87
CA MET A 730 -59.15 18.34 -37.48
C MET A 730 -57.69 18.83 -37.37
N THR A 731 -56.84 18.56 -38.38
CA THR A 731 -55.39 18.82 -38.32
C THR A 731 -54.98 20.24 -37.89
N PRO A 732 -55.56 21.34 -38.40
CA PRO A 732 -55.16 22.70 -37.99
C PRO A 732 -55.51 22.98 -36.53
N ARG A 733 -56.68 22.54 -36.06
CA ARG A 733 -57.14 22.70 -34.67
C ARG A 733 -56.35 21.83 -33.71
N LEU A 734 -56.10 20.58 -34.09
CA LEU A 734 -55.30 19.65 -33.31
C LEU A 734 -53.88 20.17 -33.09
N LYS A 735 -53.23 20.74 -34.12
CA LYS A 735 -51.92 21.39 -33.98
C LYS A 735 -51.94 22.60 -33.03
N ALA A 736 -53.01 23.39 -33.04
CA ALA A 736 -53.14 24.53 -32.13
C ALA A 736 -53.35 24.06 -30.69
N ASN A 737 -54.23 23.07 -30.47
CA ASN A 737 -54.53 22.51 -29.16
C ASN A 737 -53.32 21.80 -28.56
N VAL A 738 -52.53 21.07 -29.38
CA VAL A 738 -51.26 20.46 -28.93
C VAL A 738 -50.31 21.53 -28.41
N LYS A 739 -50.13 22.65 -29.12
CA LYS A 739 -49.25 23.74 -28.67
C LYS A 739 -49.74 24.38 -27.36
N GLN A 740 -51.04 24.63 -27.23
CA GLN A 740 -51.61 25.20 -26.00
C GLN A 740 -51.46 24.26 -24.81
N GLN A 741 -51.68 22.95 -25.01
CA GLN A 741 -51.56 21.96 -23.95
C GLN A 741 -50.11 21.72 -23.54
N THR A 742 -49.17 21.72 -24.50
CA THR A 742 -47.73 21.69 -24.23
C THR A 742 -47.30 22.92 -23.42
N LEU A 743 -47.80 24.13 -23.76
CA LEU A 743 -47.54 25.35 -22.99
C LEU A 743 -48.04 25.24 -21.54
N ARG A 744 -49.24 24.69 -21.32
CA ARG A 744 -49.79 24.50 -19.96
C ARG A 744 -49.00 23.50 -19.12
N SER A 745 -48.47 22.47 -19.76
CA SER A 745 -47.82 21.34 -19.09
C SER A 745 -46.33 21.54 -18.87
N ILE A 746 -45.67 22.43 -19.62
CA ILE A 746 -44.22 22.64 -19.53
C ILE A 746 -43.79 23.18 -18.15
N THR A 747 -44.55 24.10 -17.56
CA THR A 747 -44.24 24.70 -16.26
C THR A 747 -44.49 23.73 -15.12
N LEU A 748 -45.43 22.81 -15.28
CA LEU A 748 -45.76 21.80 -14.27
C LEU A 748 -44.73 20.67 -14.23
N PHE A 749 -44.13 20.32 -15.37
CA PHE A 749 -43.25 19.16 -15.52
C PHE A 749 -41.83 19.51 -15.96
N ASP A 750 -41.38 20.74 -15.73
CA ASP A 750 -40.05 21.26 -16.17
C ASP A 750 -38.89 20.34 -15.75
N ALA A 751 -39.00 19.70 -14.58
CA ALA A 751 -38.02 18.77 -14.04
C ALA A 751 -37.74 17.53 -14.93
N ILE A 752 -38.66 17.16 -15.81
CA ILE A 752 -38.62 15.96 -16.68
C ILE A 752 -38.44 16.36 -18.15
N VAL A 753 -38.66 17.63 -18.49
CA VAL A 753 -38.60 18.13 -19.86
C VAL A 753 -37.15 18.03 -20.37
N ALA A 754 -36.97 17.39 -21.52
CA ALA A 754 -35.65 17.09 -22.06
C ALA A 754 -34.80 18.35 -22.37
N ASP A 755 -35.46 19.44 -22.77
CA ASP A 755 -34.87 20.78 -22.84
C ASP A 755 -35.96 21.88 -22.86
N GLY A 756 -36.20 22.53 -21.72
CA GLY A 756 -37.18 23.62 -21.62
C GLY A 756 -36.92 24.78 -22.60
N LYS A 757 -35.67 25.01 -23.02
CA LYS A 757 -35.33 26.03 -24.04
C LYS A 757 -35.70 25.58 -25.45
N CYS A 758 -35.60 24.29 -25.75
CA CYS A 758 -36.02 23.72 -27.03
C CYS A 758 -37.54 23.79 -27.17
N VAL A 759 -38.27 23.34 -26.14
CA VAL A 759 -39.73 23.33 -26.15
C VAL A 759 -40.28 24.76 -26.23
N THR A 760 -39.72 25.72 -25.47
CA THR A 760 -40.10 27.14 -25.59
C THR A 760 -39.78 27.75 -26.96
N ARG A 761 -38.66 27.38 -27.60
CA ARG A 761 -38.36 27.79 -28.99
C ARG A 761 -39.36 27.24 -30.00
N GLN A 762 -39.75 25.97 -29.88
CA GLN A 762 -40.75 25.34 -30.75
C GLN A 762 -42.15 25.95 -30.60
N LEU A 763 -42.41 26.64 -29.48
CA LEU A 763 -43.65 27.31 -29.15
C LEU A 763 -43.62 28.82 -29.46
N ASN A 764 -42.50 29.38 -29.94
CA ASN A 764 -42.38 30.80 -30.26
C ASN A 764 -43.46 31.25 -31.25
N GLY A 765 -44.26 32.25 -30.84
CA GLY A 765 -45.36 32.83 -31.63
C GLY A 765 -46.77 32.40 -31.19
N ALA A 766 -46.92 31.37 -30.33
CA ALA A 766 -48.21 31.00 -29.77
C ALA A 766 -48.56 31.90 -28.56
N LYS A 767 -49.65 32.68 -28.66
CA LYS A 767 -50.21 33.39 -27.50
C LYS A 767 -50.96 32.38 -26.62
N TYR A 768 -50.62 32.33 -25.33
CA TYR A 768 -51.39 31.55 -24.36
C TYR A 768 -52.84 32.03 -24.36
N GLN A 769 -53.77 31.12 -24.62
CA GLN A 769 -55.19 31.39 -24.46
C GLN A 769 -55.64 30.76 -23.13
N PRO A 770 -56.04 31.60 -22.14
CA PRO A 770 -56.67 31.09 -20.94
C PRO A 770 -57.98 30.41 -21.35
N ASP A 771 -58.21 29.23 -20.81
CA ASP A 771 -59.43 28.47 -21.00
C ASP A 771 -60.23 28.61 -19.71
N ASP A 772 -61.45 29.13 -19.80
CA ASP A 772 -62.29 29.52 -18.65
C ASP A 772 -62.55 28.35 -17.68
N GLN A 773 -62.33 27.10 -18.13
CA GLN A 773 -62.48 25.89 -17.32
C GLN A 773 -61.18 25.37 -16.68
N SER A 774 -60.01 25.70 -17.24
CA SER A 774 -58.73 25.29 -16.65
C SER A 774 -58.10 26.46 -15.90
N GLN A 775 -58.35 26.52 -14.59
CA GLN A 775 -57.77 27.50 -13.66
C GLN A 775 -56.24 27.37 -13.48
N MET A 776 -55.52 26.81 -14.46
CA MET A 776 -54.05 26.72 -14.43
C MET A 776 -53.44 28.06 -14.80
N LEU A 777 -53.03 28.81 -13.78
CA LEU A 777 -52.30 30.06 -13.94
C LEU A 777 -50.91 29.78 -14.53
N MET A 778 -50.65 30.20 -15.76
CA MET A 778 -49.29 30.20 -16.31
C MET A 778 -48.46 31.28 -15.60
N LEU A 779 -47.44 30.86 -14.84
CA LEU A 779 -46.37 31.75 -14.42
C LEU A 779 -45.61 32.19 -15.69
N ASN A 780 -45.84 33.43 -16.10
CA ASN A 780 -45.38 34.07 -17.34
C ASN A 780 -43.99 33.58 -17.83
N SER A 781 -43.96 32.77 -18.89
CA SER A 781 -42.73 32.29 -19.54
C SER A 781 -42.01 33.36 -20.37
N GLN A 782 -42.59 34.56 -20.53
CA GLN A 782 -41.98 35.66 -21.30
C GLN A 782 -41.05 36.56 -20.49
N ARG A 783 -40.93 36.37 -19.16
CA ARG A 783 -39.94 37.07 -18.32
C ARG A 783 -39.38 36.15 -17.23
N CYS A 784 -38.59 35.14 -17.60
CA CYS A 784 -37.66 34.52 -16.66
C CYS A 784 -36.45 35.43 -16.40
N ARG A 785 -36.71 36.59 -15.79
CA ARG A 785 -35.83 37.20 -14.81
C ARG A 785 -36.71 37.41 -13.59
N PHE A 786 -36.76 36.41 -12.71
CA PHE A 786 -36.81 36.77 -11.30
C PHE A 786 -35.67 37.79 -11.12
N VAL A 787 -35.99 38.97 -10.58
CA VAL A 787 -34.96 39.81 -9.97
C VAL A 787 -34.17 38.83 -9.10
N LYS A 788 -32.86 38.69 -9.37
CA LYS A 788 -31.98 37.83 -8.57
C LYS A 788 -32.37 38.08 -7.11
N LEU A 789 -32.94 37.06 -6.44
CA LEU A 789 -32.94 37.07 -4.98
C LEU A 789 -31.47 37.27 -4.58
N PRO A 790 -31.18 38.11 -3.58
CA PRO A 790 -29.82 38.50 -3.21
C PRO A 790 -29.10 37.34 -2.51
N ILE A 791 -28.85 36.25 -3.24
CA ILE A 791 -28.22 35.01 -2.78
C ILE A 791 -27.24 34.50 -3.87
N CYS A 792 -26.92 35.29 -4.90
CA CYS A 792 -26.18 34.78 -6.07
C CYS A 792 -25.17 35.75 -6.68
N ASP A 793 -24.49 36.55 -5.86
CA ASP A 793 -23.37 37.36 -6.36
C ASP A 793 -21.97 36.92 -5.88
N ASP A 794 -21.83 36.02 -4.89
CA ASP A 794 -20.47 35.66 -4.39
C ASP A 794 -19.94 34.27 -4.75
N TRP A 795 -20.72 33.39 -5.39
CA TRP A 795 -20.25 32.04 -5.71
C TRP A 795 -19.73 31.91 -7.14
N LYS A 796 -18.56 32.49 -7.43
CA LYS A 796 -17.76 32.05 -8.57
C LYS A 796 -17.15 30.69 -8.20
N MET A 797 -17.77 29.59 -8.63
CA MET A 797 -17.04 28.33 -8.81
C MET A 797 -15.87 28.58 -9.76
N THR A 798 -14.66 28.67 -9.21
CA THR A 798 -13.43 28.44 -9.97
C THR A 798 -13.41 26.99 -10.42
N ILE A 799 -14.08 26.72 -11.54
CA ILE A 799 -13.77 25.57 -12.39
C ILE A 799 -12.41 25.91 -13.02
N ALA A 800 -11.35 25.36 -12.44
CA ALA A 800 -10.02 25.41 -13.04
C ALA A 800 -10.07 24.73 -14.41
N GLY A 801 -9.98 25.54 -15.46
CA GLY A 801 -9.99 25.10 -16.85
C GLY A 801 -9.72 26.28 -17.77
N ASN A 802 -8.43 26.56 -17.99
CA ASN A 802 -7.85 27.35 -19.07
C ASN A 802 -8.65 28.57 -19.58
N LYS A 803 -8.20 29.77 -19.19
CA LYS A 803 -7.93 30.89 -20.10
C LYS A 803 -7.12 31.95 -19.33
N GLU A 804 -5.81 31.97 -19.59
CA GLU A 804 -4.98 33.13 -19.33
C GLU A 804 -5.41 34.28 -20.25
N GLY A 805 -5.41 35.50 -19.72
CA GLY A 805 -5.52 36.73 -20.48
C GLY A 805 -6.88 37.41 -20.35
N GLU A 806 -7.04 38.26 -19.34
CA GLU A 806 -7.41 39.68 -19.52
C GLU A 806 -7.42 40.41 -18.17
N ALA A 807 -6.66 41.50 -18.12
CA ALA A 807 -6.61 42.45 -17.03
C ALA A 807 -7.87 43.33 -17.01
N ASN A 808 -8.42 43.64 -15.83
CA ASN A 808 -8.58 45.02 -15.33
C ASN A 808 -9.43 45.11 -14.05
N CYS A 809 -8.80 45.78 -13.07
CA CYS A 809 -9.23 46.67 -11.99
C CYS A 809 -10.54 46.49 -11.17
N PRO A 810 -10.49 46.87 -9.86
CA PRO A 810 -11.58 46.77 -8.91
C PRO A 810 -12.37 48.10 -8.80
N SER A 811 -13.69 48.00 -8.70
CA SER A 811 -14.54 49.00 -8.04
C SER A 811 -15.98 48.48 -8.04
N PHE A 812 -16.56 48.23 -6.86
CA PHE A 812 -17.66 49.04 -6.31
C PHE A 812 -18.26 48.35 -5.08
N HIS A 813 -18.49 49.21 -4.07
CA HIS A 813 -19.09 49.06 -2.75
C HIS A 813 -20.06 47.92 -2.48
#